data_AF-A6FGJ3-F1
#
_entry.id   AF-A6FGJ3-F1
#
_cell.length_a   1.000
_cell.length_b   1.000
_cell.length_c   1.000
_cell.angle_alpha   90.00
_cell.angle_beta   90.00
_cell.angle_gamma   90.00
#
_symmetry.space_group_name_H-M   'P 1'
#
loop_
_entity.id
_entity.type
_entity.pdbx_description
1 polymer ?
#
loop_
_entity_poly.entity_id
_entity_poly.type
_entity_poly.pdbx_seq_one_letter_code
_entity_poly.pdbx_strand_id
1 'polypeptide(L)'
;MLALMLALFLSLQLQTELTITKQLALICGLEPREFVEVDFVYAILPRLVIAILVGASLGLVGSLMQQLTQNPLLSPLTFGTSSGAWLALVLVAVFFPDLGIENSNIFALFGALLAMALVLLITGLNNLSGLPVILAGMAVNLLLGALATAVILLNDQYAKNLFIWGAGDLAQNGWDWVYWLMPRMLVGLIILAVAPRILTLMRIGQQGASARGLNIMPTFLLLLLLGVWLISSAITAVGVIGFVGLLTPNIARFLGARTARDELCYSLLLGALFLVLTDSLAAWLSQFTLDFIPSGTAAAVIGAPALIWFSRSALKAQDQMVFRLPQGISRLNSRVFITILVSLVLSVTLSSVFVMQDNSWTFAWPDAFSWSIRWPRILTSLAAGAGLAVAGTILQRLIHNPLASPDILGISAGAIFALVFASMFWGITIFEAGPLVAFVGAMGALVIILLLGKKHDYSPPKLILTGIALTALIEAFVQFALARGNDDVYGILAWLAGSSYRVSADQAVMLAVSVMLLLLLAFSLSRWLTLISAGKEMAYSRGLNGSAAFVLLLCLVALLVAFVTANMGPVAFIGLLAPHMAAMLGAKSVKQQLLVSALLGGFLVQFSDWLGQVILYPAQLAAGILVSLIGGSYFIFLLIKGRLNT
;
A
#
# COMPACT_ATOMS: atom_id res chain seq x y z
N MET A 1 31.26 -4.30 -7.77
CA MET A 1 32.00 -5.23 -6.89
C MET A 1 32.81 -4.49 -5.82
N LEU A 2 33.70 -3.55 -6.16
CA LEU A 2 34.46 -2.78 -5.16
C LEU A 2 33.56 -2.10 -4.10
N ALA A 3 32.49 -1.43 -4.53
CA ALA A 3 31.52 -0.81 -3.63
C ALA A 3 30.83 -1.81 -2.68
N LEU A 4 30.57 -3.04 -3.14
CA LEU A 4 30.02 -4.11 -2.30
C LEU A 4 31.04 -4.55 -1.26
N MET A 5 32.29 -4.79 -1.66
CA MET A 5 33.37 -5.13 -0.71
C MET A 5 33.56 -4.05 0.36
N LEU A 6 33.51 -2.77 -0.04
CA LEU A 6 33.56 -1.64 0.90
C LEU A 6 32.36 -1.60 1.84
N ALA A 7 31.14 -1.85 1.33
CA ALA A 7 29.94 -1.90 2.15
C ALA A 7 29.96 -3.07 3.15
N LEU A 8 30.46 -4.24 2.73
CA LEU A 8 30.65 -5.40 3.61
C LEU A 8 31.65 -5.08 4.72
N PHE A 9 32.79 -4.47 4.37
CA PHE A 9 33.78 -4.04 5.33
C PHE A 9 33.20 -3.03 6.32
N LEU A 10 32.50 -2.00 5.83
CA LEU A 10 31.88 -0.98 6.67
C LEU A 10 30.82 -1.56 7.61
N SER A 11 30.00 -2.49 7.10
CA SER A 11 28.97 -3.19 7.88
C SER A 11 29.58 -3.97 9.06
N LEU A 12 30.66 -4.73 8.80
CA LEU A 12 31.37 -5.49 9.82
C LEU A 12 32.10 -4.62 10.85
N GLN A 13 32.46 -3.38 10.52
CA GLN A 13 33.13 -2.46 11.46
C GLN A 13 32.15 -1.62 12.27
N LEU A 14 30.94 -1.36 11.76
CA LEU A 14 29.94 -0.55 12.45
C LEU A 14 29.27 -1.29 13.62
N GLN A 15 29.18 -2.61 13.55
CA GLN A 15 28.36 -3.40 14.46
C GLN A 15 29.14 -4.06 15.60
N THR A 16 30.47 -3.97 15.63
CA THR A 16 31.30 -4.63 16.65
C THR A 16 32.55 -3.82 17.02
N GLU A 17 33.01 -3.98 18.25
CA GLU A 17 34.27 -3.42 18.76
C GLU A 17 35.48 -4.33 18.47
N LEU A 18 35.28 -5.49 17.85
CA LEU A 18 36.36 -6.44 17.57
C LEU A 18 37.35 -5.90 16.54
N THR A 19 38.65 -6.12 16.79
CA THR A 19 39.71 -5.82 15.82
C THR A 19 39.56 -6.70 14.58
N ILE A 20 39.98 -6.17 13.42
CA ILE A 20 39.94 -6.90 12.13
C ILE A 20 40.64 -8.27 12.23
N THR A 21 41.74 -8.36 12.97
CA THR A 21 42.47 -9.61 13.19
C THR A 21 41.64 -10.66 13.94
N LYS A 22 40.92 -10.26 14.99
CA LYS A 22 40.02 -11.15 15.73
C LYS A 22 38.81 -11.55 14.89
N GLN A 23 38.23 -10.62 14.13
CA GLN A 23 37.14 -10.93 13.21
C GLN A 23 37.54 -11.99 12.19
N LEU A 24 38.72 -11.85 11.57
CA LEU A 24 39.25 -12.84 10.63
C LEU A 24 39.52 -14.19 11.30
N ALA A 25 40.03 -14.21 12.52
CA ALA A 25 40.24 -15.44 13.27
C ALA A 25 38.92 -16.18 13.56
N LEU A 26 37.87 -15.46 13.97
CA LEU A 26 36.52 -16.01 14.20
C LEU A 26 35.90 -16.55 12.91
N ILE A 27 36.02 -15.82 11.79
CA ILE A 27 35.54 -16.29 10.47
C ILE A 27 36.27 -17.57 10.04
N CYS A 28 37.56 -17.69 10.36
CA CYS A 28 38.38 -18.87 10.08
C CYS A 28 38.16 -20.04 11.06
N GLY A 29 37.20 -19.93 11.99
CA GLY A 29 36.81 -21.03 12.88
C GLY A 29 37.40 -20.98 14.29
N LEU A 30 37.90 -19.83 14.75
CA LEU A 30 38.22 -19.65 16.17
C LEU A 30 36.92 -19.76 17.00
N GLU A 31 36.92 -20.57 18.05
CA GLU A 31 35.77 -20.68 18.94
C GLU A 31 35.56 -19.39 19.76
N PRO A 32 34.37 -18.78 19.72
CA PRO A 32 34.07 -17.56 20.48
C PRO A 32 33.98 -17.86 21.97
N ARG A 33 34.64 -17.05 22.80
CA ARG A 33 34.68 -17.20 24.26
C ARG A 33 33.99 -16.06 24.99
N GLU A 34 34.00 -14.87 24.40
CA GLU A 34 33.39 -13.66 24.97
C GLU A 34 32.05 -13.34 24.30
N PHE A 35 31.15 -12.63 25.00
CA PHE A 35 29.83 -12.27 24.46
C PHE A 35 29.93 -11.54 23.11
N VAL A 36 30.88 -10.62 22.96
CA VAL A 36 31.10 -9.87 21.70
C VAL A 36 31.53 -10.80 20.56
N GLU A 37 32.29 -11.85 20.85
CA GLU A 37 32.70 -12.86 19.86
C GLU A 37 31.52 -13.76 19.47
N VAL A 38 30.67 -14.12 20.45
CA VAL A 38 29.43 -14.88 20.21
C VAL A 38 28.45 -14.07 19.37
N ASP A 39 28.19 -12.81 19.74
CA ASP A 39 27.33 -11.89 18.99
C ASP A 39 27.84 -11.68 17.56
N PHE A 40 29.14 -11.51 17.38
CA PHE A 40 29.73 -11.42 16.05
C PHE A 40 29.47 -12.66 15.19
N VAL A 41 29.70 -13.87 15.75
CA VAL A 41 29.59 -15.13 15.00
C VAL A 41 28.13 -15.55 14.75
N TYR A 42 27.22 -15.28 15.69
CA TYR A 42 25.85 -15.80 15.64
C TYR A 42 24.77 -14.75 15.36
N ALA A 43 25.07 -13.45 15.48
CA ALA A 43 24.13 -12.39 15.11
C ALA A 43 24.63 -11.58 13.89
N ILE A 44 25.83 -11.00 13.97
CA ILE A 44 26.35 -10.07 12.95
C ILE A 44 26.67 -10.78 11.62
N LEU A 45 27.44 -11.87 11.66
CA LEU A 45 27.80 -12.61 10.44
C LEU A 45 26.58 -13.20 9.72
N PRO A 46 25.65 -13.92 10.39
CA PRO A 46 24.43 -14.42 9.74
C PRO A 46 23.57 -13.30 9.17
N ARG A 47 23.39 -12.20 9.90
CA ARG A 47 22.65 -11.01 9.45
C ARG A 47 23.24 -10.45 8.16
N LEU A 48 24.56 -10.32 8.08
CA LEU A 48 25.24 -9.85 6.88
C LEU A 48 25.03 -10.81 5.70
N VAL A 49 25.17 -12.11 5.92
CA VAL A 49 24.99 -13.12 4.85
C VAL A 49 23.53 -13.13 4.37
N ILE A 50 22.56 -13.07 5.26
CA ILE A 50 21.14 -12.98 4.90
C ILE A 50 20.85 -11.67 4.16
N ALA A 51 21.42 -10.54 4.55
CA ALA A 51 21.27 -9.28 3.83
C ALA A 51 21.78 -9.37 2.38
N ILE A 52 22.90 -10.06 2.16
CA ILE A 52 23.42 -10.33 0.81
C ILE A 52 22.45 -11.24 0.02
N LEU A 53 22.04 -12.37 0.61
CA LEU A 53 21.19 -13.37 -0.07
C LEU A 53 19.82 -12.80 -0.44
N VAL A 54 19.16 -12.13 0.50
CA VAL A 54 17.84 -11.52 0.30
C VAL A 54 17.96 -10.33 -0.65
N GLY A 55 18.94 -9.45 -0.46
CA GLY A 55 19.16 -8.30 -1.33
C GLY A 55 19.41 -8.72 -2.78
N ALA A 56 20.30 -9.69 -2.98
CA ALA A 56 20.60 -10.28 -4.29
C ALA A 56 19.36 -10.85 -4.98
N SER A 57 18.54 -11.58 -4.22
CA SER A 57 17.34 -12.23 -4.73
C SER A 57 16.26 -11.22 -5.09
N LEU A 58 15.99 -10.23 -4.23
CA LEU A 58 15.04 -9.17 -4.52
C LEU A 58 15.47 -8.33 -5.74
N GLY A 59 16.76 -8.04 -5.88
CA GLY A 59 17.29 -7.33 -7.05
C GLY A 59 17.20 -8.16 -8.34
N LEU A 60 17.56 -9.43 -8.29
CA LEU A 60 17.45 -10.36 -9.43
C LEU A 60 16.00 -10.52 -9.88
N VAL A 61 15.09 -10.78 -8.95
CA VAL A 61 13.66 -10.98 -9.24
C VAL A 61 13.02 -9.69 -9.72
N GLY A 62 13.37 -8.55 -9.12
CA GLY A 62 12.95 -7.24 -9.60
C GLY A 62 13.31 -7.01 -11.06
N SER A 63 14.57 -7.28 -11.43
CA SER A 63 15.04 -7.18 -12.81
C SER A 63 14.33 -8.17 -13.74
N LEU A 64 14.16 -9.42 -13.29
CA LEU A 64 13.44 -10.44 -14.04
C LEU A 64 12.00 -10.00 -14.34
N MET A 65 11.24 -9.57 -13.34
CA MET A 65 9.85 -9.14 -13.50
C MET A 65 9.76 -7.93 -14.45
N GLN A 66 10.59 -6.89 -14.24
CA GLN A 66 10.57 -5.70 -15.09
C GLN A 66 10.91 -6.01 -16.56
N GLN A 67 11.85 -6.93 -16.80
CA GLN A 67 12.21 -7.33 -18.16
C GLN A 67 11.17 -8.28 -18.79
N LEU A 68 10.60 -9.20 -18.01
CA LEU A 68 9.52 -10.09 -18.45
C LEU A 68 8.29 -9.32 -18.90
N THR A 69 7.87 -8.32 -18.12
CA THR A 69 6.66 -7.53 -18.40
C THR A 69 6.94 -6.26 -19.18
N GLN A 70 8.21 -5.97 -19.49
CA GLN A 70 8.65 -4.73 -20.14
C GLN A 70 8.15 -3.47 -19.41
N ASN A 71 8.14 -3.52 -18.08
CA ASN A 71 7.62 -2.44 -17.24
C ASN A 71 8.65 -2.07 -16.15
N PRO A 72 9.31 -0.91 -16.24
CA PRO A 72 10.36 -0.51 -15.31
C PRO A 72 9.87 -0.15 -13.90
N LEU A 73 8.56 -0.03 -13.71
CA LEU A 73 7.92 0.28 -12.43
C LEU A 73 7.37 -0.96 -11.72
N LEU A 74 7.49 -2.15 -12.35
CA LEU A 74 7.05 -3.39 -11.75
C LEU A 74 8.03 -3.87 -10.68
N SER A 75 7.50 -4.38 -9.58
CA SER A 75 8.23 -5.02 -8.49
C SER A 75 7.35 -6.07 -7.83
N PRO A 76 7.90 -6.97 -7.00
CA PRO A 76 7.12 -7.99 -6.29
C PRO A 76 5.96 -7.42 -5.46
N LEU A 77 6.18 -6.25 -4.84
CA LEU A 77 5.16 -5.52 -4.08
C LEU A 77 4.10 -4.89 -4.99
N THR A 78 4.50 -4.21 -6.07
CA THR A 78 3.54 -3.55 -6.98
C THR A 78 2.76 -4.55 -7.82
N PHE A 79 3.23 -5.80 -7.94
CA PHE A 79 2.52 -6.92 -8.54
C PHE A 79 1.66 -7.71 -7.53
N GLY A 80 1.67 -7.35 -6.24
CA GLY A 80 0.85 -7.99 -5.19
C GLY A 80 1.36 -9.33 -4.65
N THR A 81 2.41 -9.91 -5.24
CA THR A 81 2.98 -11.20 -4.80
C THR A 81 3.46 -11.18 -3.35
N SER A 82 4.10 -10.09 -2.92
CA SER A 82 4.58 -9.94 -1.56
C SER A 82 3.44 -9.89 -0.54
N SER A 83 2.33 -9.22 -0.86
CA SER A 83 1.14 -9.08 -0.01
C SER A 83 0.40 -10.40 0.13
N GLY A 84 0.41 -11.22 -0.93
CA GLY A 84 -0.11 -12.60 -0.88
C GLY A 84 0.71 -13.51 0.03
N ALA A 85 2.04 -13.49 -0.08
CA ALA A 85 2.91 -14.22 0.84
C ALA A 85 2.72 -13.76 2.29
N TRP A 86 2.68 -12.44 2.49
CA TRP A 86 2.44 -11.83 3.80
C TRP A 86 1.14 -12.30 4.44
N LEU A 87 0.02 -12.18 3.73
CA LEU A 87 -1.27 -12.62 4.23
C LEU A 87 -1.26 -14.11 4.59
N ALA A 88 -0.68 -14.96 3.75
CA ALA A 88 -0.61 -16.40 4.02
C ALA A 88 0.19 -16.70 5.29
N LEU A 89 1.31 -16.00 5.51
CA LEU A 89 2.13 -16.17 6.71
C LEU A 89 1.42 -15.64 7.96
N VAL A 90 0.69 -14.53 7.87
CA VAL A 90 -0.18 -14.04 8.97
C VAL A 90 -1.27 -15.05 9.30
N LEU A 91 -1.96 -15.60 8.29
CA LEU A 91 -3.02 -16.60 8.52
C LEU A 91 -2.48 -17.86 9.18
N VAL A 92 -1.31 -18.36 8.75
CA VAL A 92 -0.70 -19.54 9.33
C VAL A 92 -0.21 -19.27 10.76
N ALA A 93 0.44 -18.13 11.00
CA ALA A 93 0.92 -17.78 12.33
C ALA A 93 -0.21 -17.66 13.36
N VAL A 94 -1.38 -17.16 12.95
CA VAL A 94 -2.53 -16.94 13.84
C VAL A 94 -3.40 -18.19 13.98
N PHE A 95 -3.78 -18.84 12.88
CA PHE A 95 -4.75 -19.94 12.90
C PHE A 95 -4.12 -21.33 12.98
N PHE A 96 -2.84 -21.47 12.59
CA PHE A 96 -2.15 -22.76 12.50
C PHE A 96 -0.71 -22.68 13.05
N PRO A 97 -0.52 -22.27 14.33
CA PRO A 97 0.81 -22.03 14.89
C PRO A 97 1.71 -23.28 14.82
N ASP A 98 1.14 -24.48 15.00
CA ASP A 98 1.87 -25.75 14.98
C ASP A 98 2.40 -26.13 13.58
N LEU A 99 1.70 -25.72 12.51
CA LEU A 99 2.11 -25.98 11.11
C LEU A 99 3.08 -24.93 10.57
N GLY A 100 3.17 -23.77 11.23
CA GLY A 100 3.87 -22.60 10.73
C GLY A 100 5.38 -22.75 10.67
N ILE A 101 6.00 -23.47 11.61
CA ILE A 101 7.46 -23.40 11.77
C ILE A 101 8.21 -24.08 10.60
N GLU A 102 7.74 -25.24 10.13
CA GLU A 102 8.44 -26.00 9.09
C GLU A 102 7.93 -25.71 7.66
N ASN A 103 6.63 -25.41 7.52
CA ASN A 103 5.96 -25.30 6.21
C ASN A 103 5.67 -23.86 5.75
N SER A 104 6.08 -22.84 6.51
CA SER A 104 5.82 -21.42 6.21
C SER A 104 6.08 -21.04 4.75
N ASN A 105 7.17 -21.51 4.13
CA ASN A 105 7.48 -21.16 2.74
C ASN A 105 6.44 -21.64 1.73
N ILE A 106 5.85 -22.82 1.94
CA ILE A 106 4.85 -23.37 1.02
C ILE A 106 3.58 -22.51 1.08
N PHE A 107 3.18 -22.08 2.27
CA PHE A 107 2.06 -21.17 2.45
C PHE A 107 2.35 -19.79 1.86
N ALA A 108 3.55 -19.25 2.11
CA ALA A 108 4.00 -17.99 1.52
C ALA A 108 3.97 -18.05 -0.03
N LEU A 109 4.48 -19.14 -0.60
CA LEU A 109 4.47 -19.39 -2.03
C LEU A 109 3.04 -19.46 -2.57
N PHE A 110 2.16 -20.23 -1.91
CA PHE A 110 0.76 -20.35 -2.30
C PHE A 110 0.05 -19.00 -2.29
N GLY A 111 0.22 -18.20 -1.23
CA GLY A 111 -0.33 -16.86 -1.13
C GLY A 111 0.18 -15.94 -2.24
N ALA A 112 1.50 -15.96 -2.52
CA ALA A 112 2.09 -15.18 -3.60
C ALA A 112 1.58 -15.59 -4.99
N LEU A 113 1.43 -16.90 -5.24
CA LEU A 113 0.88 -17.43 -6.49
C LEU A 113 -0.59 -17.07 -6.67
N LEU A 114 -1.39 -17.10 -5.60
CA LEU A 114 -2.79 -16.68 -5.62
C LEU A 114 -2.91 -15.18 -5.97
N ALA A 115 -2.11 -14.33 -5.32
CA ALA A 115 -2.07 -12.91 -5.62
C ALA A 115 -1.64 -12.64 -7.09
N MET A 116 -0.60 -13.34 -7.56
CA MET A 116 -0.19 -13.27 -8.96
C MET A 116 -1.30 -13.72 -9.91
N ALA A 117 -1.98 -14.82 -9.62
CA ALA A 117 -3.08 -15.32 -10.44
C ALA A 117 -4.21 -14.29 -10.53
N LEU A 118 -4.58 -13.63 -9.43
CA LEU A 118 -5.55 -12.54 -9.43
C LEU A 118 -5.11 -11.38 -10.32
N VAL A 119 -3.86 -10.94 -10.21
CA VAL A 119 -3.34 -9.85 -11.06
C VAL A 119 -3.36 -10.25 -12.55
N LEU A 120 -2.91 -11.44 -12.89
CA LEU A 120 -2.95 -11.96 -14.27
C LEU A 120 -4.38 -12.15 -14.79
N LEU A 121 -5.34 -12.45 -13.91
CA LEU A 121 -6.76 -12.54 -14.26
C LEU A 121 -7.35 -11.15 -14.54
N ILE A 122 -6.94 -10.13 -13.79
CA ILE A 122 -7.35 -8.75 -14.01
C ILE A 122 -6.75 -8.17 -15.29
N THR A 123 -5.44 -8.31 -15.49
CA THR A 123 -4.70 -7.61 -16.55
C THR A 123 -4.70 -8.39 -17.86
N GLY A 124 -4.62 -9.72 -17.75
CA GLY A 124 -4.33 -10.59 -18.87
C GLY A 124 -2.87 -10.61 -19.28
N LEU A 125 -2.46 -11.73 -19.85
CA LEU A 125 -1.05 -12.01 -20.19
C LEU A 125 -0.52 -11.14 -21.33
N ASN A 126 -1.40 -10.61 -22.18
CA ASN A 126 -1.03 -9.77 -23.31
C ASN A 126 -0.89 -8.28 -22.94
N ASN A 127 -1.43 -7.84 -21.79
CA ASN A 127 -1.42 -6.43 -21.37
C ASN A 127 -0.52 -6.20 -20.14
N LEU A 128 0.58 -6.95 -20.07
CA LEU A 128 1.47 -6.88 -18.91
C LEU A 128 2.41 -5.67 -18.92
N SER A 129 2.50 -4.97 -20.05
CA SER A 129 3.23 -3.72 -20.19
C SER A 129 2.43 -2.52 -19.67
N GLY A 130 3.08 -1.62 -18.92
CA GLY A 130 2.53 -0.31 -18.54
C GLY A 130 1.72 -0.27 -17.23
N LEU A 131 0.99 0.82 -17.03
CA LEU A 131 0.25 1.11 -15.79
C LEU A 131 -0.84 0.09 -15.38
N PRO A 132 -1.54 -0.62 -16.30
CA PRO A 132 -2.63 -1.50 -15.91
C PRO A 132 -2.24 -2.58 -14.88
N VAL A 133 -1.07 -3.20 -15.06
CA VAL A 133 -0.56 -4.21 -14.12
C VAL A 133 -0.30 -3.66 -12.74
N ILE A 134 0.25 -2.45 -12.67
CA ILE A 134 0.58 -1.80 -11.41
C ILE A 134 -0.68 -1.46 -10.65
N LEU A 135 -1.71 -0.95 -11.32
CA LEU A 135 -2.99 -0.62 -10.69
C LEU A 135 -3.76 -1.88 -10.24
N ALA A 136 -3.71 -2.96 -11.04
CA ALA A 136 -4.26 -4.26 -10.66
C ALA A 136 -3.53 -4.86 -9.44
N GLY A 137 -2.20 -4.86 -9.47
CA GLY A 137 -1.37 -5.33 -8.36
C GLY A 137 -1.53 -4.46 -7.11
N MET A 138 -1.68 -3.14 -7.25
CA MET A 138 -2.00 -2.23 -6.14
C MET A 138 -3.38 -2.53 -5.53
N ALA A 139 -4.39 -2.81 -6.36
CA ALA A 139 -5.71 -3.20 -5.87
C ALA A 139 -5.66 -4.53 -5.10
N VAL A 140 -4.94 -5.53 -5.63
CA VAL A 140 -4.70 -6.81 -4.94
C VAL A 140 -3.91 -6.58 -3.64
N ASN A 141 -2.85 -5.77 -3.66
CA ASN A 141 -2.07 -5.42 -2.47
C ASN A 141 -2.93 -4.79 -1.37
N LEU A 142 -3.76 -3.81 -1.71
CA LEU A 142 -4.65 -3.17 -0.73
C LEU A 142 -5.70 -4.14 -0.17
N LEU A 143 -6.27 -5.02 -1.01
CA LEU A 143 -7.23 -6.02 -0.56
C LEU A 143 -6.59 -7.05 0.40
N LEU A 144 -5.47 -7.64 0.00
CA LEU A 144 -4.77 -8.66 0.80
C LEU A 144 -4.15 -8.05 2.06
N GLY A 145 -3.67 -6.80 1.97
CA GLY A 145 -3.21 -6.02 3.12
C GLY A 145 -4.34 -5.74 4.11
N ALA A 146 -5.52 -5.33 3.64
CA ALA A 146 -6.68 -5.13 4.52
C ALA A 146 -7.10 -6.44 5.22
N LEU A 147 -7.05 -7.59 4.53
CA LEU A 147 -7.27 -8.90 5.15
C LEU A 147 -6.23 -9.20 6.23
N ALA A 148 -4.94 -8.95 5.96
CA ALA A 148 -3.87 -9.22 6.91
C ALA A 148 -4.02 -8.34 8.16
N THR A 149 -4.28 -7.03 7.98
CA THR A 149 -4.55 -6.10 9.08
C THR A 149 -5.79 -6.48 9.87
N ALA A 150 -6.85 -6.99 9.22
CA ALA A 150 -8.04 -7.50 9.91
C ALA A 150 -7.68 -8.64 10.86
N VAL A 151 -6.94 -9.65 10.36
CA VAL A 151 -6.52 -10.81 11.15
C VAL A 151 -5.61 -10.39 12.31
N ILE A 152 -4.66 -9.49 12.04
CA ILE A 152 -3.74 -8.96 13.06
C ILE A 152 -4.49 -8.23 14.18
N LEU A 153 -5.42 -7.33 13.84
CA LEU A 153 -6.17 -6.54 14.83
C LEU A 153 -7.20 -7.35 15.63
N LEU A 154 -7.64 -8.50 15.11
CA LEU A 154 -8.48 -9.42 15.86
C LEU A 154 -7.66 -10.27 16.86
N ASN A 155 -6.32 -10.21 16.78
CA ASN A 155 -5.42 -11.07 17.53
C ASN A 155 -4.28 -10.24 18.18
N ASP A 156 -4.64 -9.45 19.19
CA ASP A 156 -3.77 -8.49 19.89
C ASP A 156 -2.38 -9.05 20.25
N GLN A 157 -2.34 -10.29 20.74
CA GLN A 157 -1.10 -10.97 21.16
C GLN A 157 -0.07 -11.15 20.04
N TYR A 158 -0.51 -11.27 18.79
CA TYR A 158 0.38 -11.44 17.63
C TYR A 158 0.66 -10.12 16.92
N ALA A 159 -0.08 -9.05 17.22
CA ALA A 159 -0.06 -7.84 16.43
C ALA A 159 1.31 -7.17 16.37
N LYS A 160 1.99 -7.02 17.52
CA LYS A 160 3.32 -6.39 17.58
C LYS A 160 4.37 -7.18 16.79
N ASN A 161 4.46 -8.49 17.03
CA ASN A 161 5.48 -9.34 16.40
C ASN A 161 5.24 -9.49 14.89
N LEU A 162 3.98 -9.68 14.47
CA LEU A 162 3.64 -9.74 13.05
C LEU A 162 3.87 -8.40 12.38
N PHE A 163 3.61 -7.25 13.01
CA PHE A 163 3.89 -5.97 12.34
C PHE A 163 5.39 -5.71 12.13
N ILE A 164 6.22 -6.01 13.14
CA ILE A 164 7.68 -5.89 13.04
C ILE A 164 8.22 -6.82 11.94
N TRP A 165 7.76 -8.07 11.92
CA TRP A 165 8.13 -9.02 10.87
C TRP A 165 7.59 -8.59 9.49
N GLY A 166 6.41 -7.99 9.43
CA GLY A 166 5.83 -7.41 8.20
C GLY A 166 6.57 -6.20 7.67
N ALA A 167 7.28 -5.46 8.52
CA ALA A 167 8.16 -4.36 8.12
C ALA A 167 9.50 -4.84 7.52
N GLY A 168 9.82 -6.13 7.67
CA GLY A 168 11.07 -6.73 7.22
C GLY A 168 12.22 -6.50 8.20
N ASP A 169 12.71 -7.59 8.80
CA ASP A 169 13.78 -7.59 9.80
C ASP A 169 14.89 -8.60 9.43
N LEU A 170 16.11 -8.09 9.32
CA LEU A 170 17.30 -8.90 9.02
C LEU A 170 18.01 -9.39 10.28
N ALA A 171 17.58 -9.00 11.49
CA ALA A 171 18.18 -9.49 12.73
C ALA A 171 18.14 -11.03 12.80
N GLN A 172 19.27 -11.63 13.18
CA GLN A 172 19.42 -13.07 13.27
C GLN A 172 19.94 -13.43 14.66
N ASN A 173 19.50 -14.58 15.17
CA ASN A 173 19.98 -15.15 16.43
C ASN A 173 20.79 -16.44 16.20
N GLY A 174 21.18 -16.72 14.96
CA GLY A 174 21.92 -17.91 14.56
C GLY A 174 22.01 -18.07 13.04
N TRP A 175 22.56 -19.20 12.61
CA TRP A 175 22.74 -19.53 11.19
C TRP A 175 21.57 -20.30 10.57
N ASP A 176 20.53 -20.64 11.35
CA ASP A 176 19.43 -21.50 10.91
C ASP A 176 18.73 -20.97 9.66
N TRP A 177 18.35 -19.68 9.67
CA TRP A 177 17.76 -19.03 8.51
C TRP A 177 18.70 -18.95 7.32
N VAL A 178 20.02 -18.79 7.55
CA VAL A 178 21.02 -18.76 6.48
C VAL A 178 21.08 -20.12 5.79
N TYR A 179 21.25 -21.20 6.56
CA TYR A 179 21.31 -22.56 6.05
C TYR A 179 19.99 -22.99 5.40
N TRP A 180 18.87 -22.51 5.91
CA TRP A 180 17.57 -22.75 5.32
C TRP A 180 17.39 -21.97 3.99
N LEU A 181 17.79 -20.70 3.94
CA LEU A 181 17.56 -19.86 2.77
C LEU A 181 18.53 -20.16 1.63
N MET A 182 19.81 -20.34 1.92
CA MET A 182 20.89 -20.51 0.93
C MET A 182 20.57 -21.55 -0.18
N PRO A 183 20.18 -22.81 0.12
CA PRO A 183 19.86 -23.78 -0.93
C PRO A 183 18.67 -23.37 -1.78
N ARG A 184 17.69 -22.65 -1.20
CA ARG A 184 16.50 -22.16 -1.91
C ARG A 184 16.86 -21.03 -2.89
N MET A 185 17.92 -20.27 -2.60
CA MET A 185 18.43 -19.21 -3.47
C MET A 185 19.19 -19.72 -4.70
N LEU A 186 19.55 -21.02 -4.77
CA LEU A 186 20.19 -21.62 -5.95
C LEU A 186 19.33 -21.50 -7.21
N VAL A 187 18.01 -21.34 -7.06
CA VAL A 187 17.09 -21.03 -8.16
C VAL A 187 17.50 -19.73 -8.89
N GLY A 188 18.13 -18.78 -8.22
CA GLY A 188 18.68 -17.57 -8.84
C GLY A 188 19.76 -17.87 -9.88
N LEU A 189 20.58 -18.91 -9.67
CA LEU A 189 21.59 -19.33 -10.65
C LEU A 189 20.92 -19.91 -11.91
N ILE A 190 19.82 -20.64 -11.75
CA ILE A 190 19.01 -21.16 -12.87
C ILE A 190 18.44 -19.99 -13.68
N ILE A 191 17.89 -18.97 -13.01
CA ILE A 191 17.40 -17.75 -13.66
C ILE A 191 18.53 -17.07 -14.45
N LEU A 192 19.72 -16.89 -13.86
CA LEU A 192 20.86 -16.27 -14.53
C LEU A 192 21.37 -17.06 -15.74
N ALA A 193 21.26 -18.39 -15.72
CA ALA A 193 21.67 -19.24 -16.84
C ALA A 193 20.66 -19.23 -17.99
N VAL A 194 19.36 -19.24 -17.68
CA VAL A 194 18.28 -19.50 -18.65
C VAL A 194 17.60 -18.20 -19.13
N ALA A 195 17.29 -17.29 -18.20
CA ALA A 195 16.49 -16.10 -18.49
C ALA A 195 17.11 -15.14 -19.51
N PRO A 196 18.44 -14.85 -19.54
CA PRO A 196 18.98 -13.84 -20.45
C PRO A 196 18.63 -14.06 -21.92
N ARG A 197 18.67 -15.31 -22.40
CA ARG A 197 18.34 -15.65 -23.79
C ARG A 197 16.87 -15.40 -24.08
N ILE A 198 15.99 -15.84 -23.19
CA ILE A 198 14.53 -15.68 -23.28
C ILE A 198 14.15 -14.20 -23.25
N LEU A 199 14.69 -13.44 -22.28
CA LEU A 199 14.43 -12.02 -22.12
C LEU A 199 14.90 -11.21 -23.34
N THR A 200 16.05 -11.57 -23.91
CA THR A 200 16.56 -10.94 -25.14
C THR A 200 15.61 -11.16 -26.32
N LEU A 201 15.04 -12.37 -26.46
CA LEU A 201 14.04 -12.65 -27.50
C LEU A 201 12.74 -11.86 -27.25
N MET A 202 12.26 -11.81 -26.01
CA MET A 202 11.03 -11.08 -25.67
C MET A 202 11.14 -9.58 -25.89
N ARG A 203 12.33 -8.96 -25.77
CA ARG A 203 12.55 -7.54 -26.09
C ARG A 203 12.25 -7.17 -27.55
N ILE A 204 12.31 -8.13 -28.47
CA ILE A 204 12.00 -7.92 -29.91
C ILE A 204 10.48 -7.86 -30.13
N GLY A 205 9.69 -8.21 -29.12
CA GLY A 205 8.23 -8.27 -29.16
C GLY A 205 7.73 -9.72 -29.26
N GLN A 206 6.47 -9.92 -28.89
CA GLN A 206 5.85 -11.25 -28.76
C GLN A 206 5.87 -12.01 -30.11
N GLN A 207 5.54 -11.35 -31.22
CA GLN A 207 5.58 -11.95 -32.56
C GLN A 207 7.01 -12.36 -32.95
N GLY A 208 8.00 -11.49 -32.73
CA GLY A 208 9.41 -11.77 -33.04
C GLY A 208 9.98 -12.93 -32.22
N ALA A 209 9.61 -13.04 -30.94
CA ALA A 209 10.01 -14.16 -30.09
C ALA A 209 9.37 -15.48 -30.54
N SER A 210 8.08 -15.48 -30.87
CA SER A 210 7.39 -16.68 -31.36
C SER A 210 7.93 -17.18 -32.71
N ALA A 211 8.28 -16.26 -33.62
CA ALA A 211 8.88 -16.60 -34.91
C ALA A 211 10.28 -17.24 -34.78
N ARG A 212 10.97 -17.00 -33.66
CA ARG A 212 12.25 -17.64 -33.30
C ARG A 212 12.06 -18.99 -32.59
N GLY A 213 10.82 -19.50 -32.50
CA GLY A 213 10.48 -20.79 -31.89
C GLY A 213 10.29 -20.76 -30.37
N LEU A 214 10.26 -19.58 -29.74
CA LEU A 214 10.03 -19.48 -28.30
C LEU A 214 8.54 -19.68 -27.99
N ASN A 215 8.22 -20.69 -27.17
CA ASN A 215 6.88 -20.81 -26.62
C ASN A 215 6.72 -19.85 -25.43
N ILE A 216 6.08 -18.72 -25.70
CA ILE A 216 6.08 -17.55 -24.80
C ILE A 216 5.38 -17.87 -23.49
N MET A 217 4.21 -18.49 -23.54
CA MET A 217 3.35 -18.69 -22.38
C MET A 217 3.97 -19.58 -21.28
N PRO A 218 4.41 -20.82 -21.59
CA PRO A 218 5.07 -21.67 -20.59
C PRO A 218 6.36 -21.06 -20.07
N THR A 219 7.14 -20.43 -20.94
CA THR A 219 8.43 -19.83 -20.56
C THR A 219 8.22 -18.62 -19.64
N PHE A 220 7.23 -17.78 -19.93
CA PHE A 220 6.85 -16.63 -19.13
C PHE A 220 6.38 -17.07 -17.73
N LEU A 221 5.47 -18.04 -17.67
CA LEU A 221 4.96 -18.58 -16.39
C LEU A 221 6.06 -19.27 -15.58
N LEU A 222 6.95 -20.02 -16.23
CA LEU A 222 8.08 -20.67 -15.57
C LEU A 222 9.01 -19.63 -14.93
N LEU A 223 9.45 -18.61 -15.67
CA LEU A 223 10.33 -17.58 -15.12
C LEU A 223 9.65 -16.78 -14.00
N LEU A 224 8.35 -16.48 -14.13
CA LEU A 224 7.59 -15.88 -13.04
C LEU A 224 7.56 -16.79 -11.81
N LEU A 225 7.28 -18.08 -11.96
CA LEU A 225 7.22 -19.02 -10.86
C LEU A 225 8.57 -19.15 -10.12
N LEU A 226 9.68 -19.19 -10.86
CA LEU A 226 11.02 -19.17 -10.27
C LEU A 226 11.29 -17.87 -9.51
N GLY A 227 10.83 -16.73 -10.05
CA GLY A 227 10.90 -15.44 -9.35
C GLY A 227 10.07 -15.42 -8.07
N VAL A 228 8.83 -15.91 -8.13
CA VAL A 228 7.91 -15.99 -6.97
C VAL A 228 8.46 -16.92 -5.90
N TRP A 229 9.10 -18.04 -6.27
CA TRP A 229 9.79 -18.92 -5.31
C TRP A 229 10.89 -18.20 -4.53
N LEU A 230 11.73 -17.41 -5.22
CA LEU A 230 12.78 -16.63 -4.56
C LEU A 230 12.18 -15.56 -3.63
N ILE A 231 11.13 -14.86 -4.08
CA ILE A 231 10.42 -13.86 -3.25
C ILE A 231 9.80 -14.52 -2.02
N SER A 232 9.06 -15.61 -2.16
CA SER A 232 8.37 -16.27 -1.04
C SER A 232 9.37 -16.80 -0.02
N SER A 233 10.48 -17.37 -0.48
CA SER A 233 11.56 -17.86 0.38
C SER A 233 12.21 -16.70 1.15
N ALA A 234 12.50 -15.58 0.48
CA ALA A 234 13.06 -14.40 1.13
C ALA A 234 12.09 -13.78 2.14
N ILE A 235 10.81 -13.63 1.79
CA ILE A 235 9.77 -13.11 2.68
C ILE A 235 9.60 -14.01 3.89
N THR A 236 9.63 -15.34 3.72
CA THR A 236 9.52 -16.27 4.85
C THR A 236 10.64 -16.08 5.87
N ALA A 237 11.86 -15.85 5.42
CA ALA A 237 13.03 -15.74 6.31
C ALA A 237 13.12 -14.39 7.03
N VAL A 238 12.76 -13.30 6.35
CA VAL A 238 13.12 -11.93 6.78
C VAL A 238 11.91 -10.99 6.82
N GLY A 239 10.76 -11.41 6.28
CA GLY A 239 9.59 -10.55 6.13
C GLY A 239 9.61 -9.71 4.86
N VAL A 240 8.71 -8.74 4.77
CA VAL A 240 8.50 -7.97 3.53
C VAL A 240 9.44 -6.77 3.45
N ILE A 241 10.45 -6.86 2.59
CA ILE A 241 11.36 -5.73 2.32
C ILE A 241 10.99 -5.05 1.00
N GLY A 242 10.72 -3.74 1.07
CA GLY A 242 10.30 -2.92 -0.06
C GLY A 242 11.43 -2.31 -0.89
N PHE A 243 11.06 -1.76 -2.06
CA PHE A 243 11.87 -0.93 -2.95
C PHE A 243 13.11 -1.57 -3.62
N VAL A 244 13.75 -2.59 -3.04
CA VAL A 244 14.98 -3.21 -3.58
C VAL A 244 14.77 -3.69 -5.02
N GLY A 245 13.73 -4.49 -5.25
CA GLY A 245 13.40 -5.02 -6.58
C GLY A 245 12.87 -3.98 -7.57
N LEU A 246 12.54 -2.77 -7.11
CA LEU A 246 12.13 -1.68 -7.99
C LEU A 246 13.32 -0.80 -8.39
N LEU A 247 14.16 -0.44 -7.43
CA LEU A 247 15.26 0.51 -7.63
C LEU A 247 16.46 -0.09 -8.33
N THR A 248 16.87 -1.29 -7.90
CA THR A 248 18.14 -1.86 -8.34
C THR A 248 18.23 -2.12 -9.84
N PRO A 249 17.15 -2.54 -10.56
CA PRO A 249 17.21 -2.66 -12.01
C PRO A 249 17.22 -1.30 -12.72
N ASN A 250 16.54 -0.31 -12.15
CA ASN A 250 16.58 1.06 -12.67
C ASN A 250 17.98 1.68 -12.51
N ILE A 251 18.63 1.46 -11.36
CA ILE A 251 20.02 1.87 -11.12
C ILE A 251 20.97 1.10 -12.05
N ALA A 252 20.77 -0.21 -12.25
CA ALA A 252 21.58 -1.01 -13.17
C ALA A 252 21.56 -0.44 -14.59
N ARG A 253 20.38 -0.09 -15.11
CA ARG A 253 20.23 0.56 -16.43
C ARG A 253 20.89 1.93 -16.47
N PHE A 254 20.74 2.73 -15.41
CA PHE A 254 21.39 4.04 -15.31
C PHE A 254 22.92 3.93 -15.32
N LEU A 255 23.48 2.90 -14.66
CA LEU A 255 24.90 2.58 -14.65
C LEU A 255 25.40 1.92 -15.96
N GLY A 256 24.55 1.81 -16.98
CA GLY A 256 24.94 1.36 -18.32
C GLY A 256 24.72 -0.12 -18.61
N ALA A 257 23.98 -0.87 -17.79
CA ALA A 257 23.56 -2.22 -18.14
C ALA A 257 22.60 -2.17 -19.35
N ARG A 258 23.03 -2.75 -20.49
CA ARG A 258 22.27 -2.72 -21.74
C ARG A 258 21.68 -4.07 -22.14
N THR A 259 22.38 -5.18 -21.85
CA THR A 259 21.89 -6.51 -22.19
C THR A 259 21.02 -7.08 -21.07
N ALA A 260 20.16 -8.05 -21.40
CA ALA A 260 19.32 -8.71 -20.40
C ALA A 260 20.14 -9.41 -19.31
N ARG A 261 21.29 -9.99 -19.69
CA ARG A 261 22.23 -10.60 -18.74
C ARG A 261 22.84 -9.55 -17.82
N ASP A 262 23.31 -8.44 -18.37
CA ASP A 262 23.94 -7.39 -17.56
C ASP A 262 22.93 -6.79 -16.58
N GLU A 263 21.71 -6.53 -17.03
CA GLU A 263 20.63 -6.03 -16.16
C GLU A 263 20.33 -7.01 -15.02
N LEU A 264 20.29 -8.31 -15.26
CA LEU A 264 20.09 -9.30 -14.18
C LEU A 264 21.27 -9.34 -13.21
N CYS A 265 22.50 -9.46 -13.72
CA CYS A 265 23.71 -9.56 -12.89
C CYS A 265 23.96 -8.28 -12.07
N TYR A 266 23.77 -7.11 -12.68
CA TYR A 266 24.00 -5.83 -12.01
C TYR A 266 22.92 -5.60 -10.96
N SER A 267 21.66 -5.94 -11.24
CA SER A 267 20.58 -5.82 -10.27
C SER A 267 20.77 -6.76 -9.08
N LEU A 268 21.29 -7.97 -9.31
CA LEU A 268 21.66 -8.89 -8.24
C LEU A 268 22.73 -8.27 -7.32
N LEU A 269 23.83 -7.77 -7.87
CA LEU A 269 24.90 -7.16 -7.07
C LEU A 269 24.47 -5.87 -6.38
N LEU A 270 23.70 -5.03 -7.07
CA LEU A 270 23.14 -3.79 -6.51
C LEU A 270 22.08 -4.08 -5.45
N GLY A 271 21.33 -5.17 -5.58
CA GLY A 271 20.41 -5.69 -4.57
C GLY A 271 21.11 -6.01 -3.27
N ALA A 272 22.16 -6.83 -3.32
CA ALA A 272 22.99 -7.13 -2.15
C ALA A 272 23.61 -5.86 -1.56
N LEU A 273 24.18 -5.00 -2.40
CA LEU A 273 24.80 -3.74 -1.95
C LEU A 273 23.78 -2.83 -1.25
N PHE A 274 22.63 -2.62 -1.88
CA PHE A 274 21.60 -1.74 -1.35
C PHE A 274 21.10 -2.23 0.01
N LEU A 275 20.81 -3.53 0.13
CA LEU A 275 20.27 -4.07 1.36
C LEU A 275 21.29 -4.09 2.51
N VAL A 276 22.57 -4.38 2.22
CA VAL A 276 23.66 -4.29 3.21
C VAL A 276 23.83 -2.84 3.70
N LEU A 277 23.78 -1.86 2.80
CA LEU A 277 23.90 -0.45 3.18
C LEU A 277 22.71 0.01 4.02
N THR A 278 21.48 -0.37 3.64
CA THR A 278 20.28 0.02 4.39
C THR A 278 20.20 -0.70 5.74
N ASP A 279 20.65 -1.94 5.82
CA ASP A 279 20.75 -2.68 7.09
C ASP A 279 21.80 -2.07 8.03
N SER A 280 22.96 -1.68 7.48
CA SER A 280 24.00 -0.99 8.25
C SER A 280 23.51 0.37 8.77
N LEU A 281 22.72 1.08 7.96
CA LEU A 281 22.07 2.32 8.38
C LEU A 281 21.01 2.08 9.45
N ALA A 282 20.22 1.01 9.35
CA ALA A 282 19.25 0.62 10.38
C ALA A 282 19.96 0.32 11.71
N ALA A 283 21.02 -0.49 11.67
CA ALA A 283 21.82 -0.83 12.85
C ALA A 283 22.44 0.42 13.50
N TRP A 284 23.02 1.31 12.70
CA TRP A 284 23.58 2.58 13.19
C TRP A 284 22.52 3.48 13.83
N LEU A 285 21.36 3.62 13.20
CA LEU A 285 20.25 4.40 13.75
C LEU A 285 19.70 3.76 15.03
N SER A 286 19.66 2.43 15.13
CA SER A 286 19.26 1.72 16.36
C SER A 286 20.18 1.99 17.52
N GLN A 287 21.50 1.99 17.30
CA GLN A 287 22.46 2.36 18.34
C GLN A 287 22.29 3.82 18.77
N PHE A 288 22.03 4.72 17.82
CA PHE A 288 21.88 6.15 18.09
C PHE A 288 20.58 6.50 18.84
N THR A 289 19.48 5.84 18.49
CA THR A 289 18.15 6.11 19.06
C THR A 289 17.84 5.29 20.31
N LEU A 290 18.63 4.24 20.59
CA LEU A 290 18.37 3.21 21.60
C LEU A 290 17.07 2.43 21.35
N ASP A 291 16.44 2.61 20.19
CA ASP A 291 15.23 1.92 19.77
C ASP A 291 15.53 0.95 18.62
N PHE A 292 14.81 -0.17 18.58
CA PHE A 292 14.96 -1.14 17.51
C PHE A 292 14.39 -0.62 16.18
N ILE A 293 15.17 -0.69 15.09
CA ILE A 293 14.79 -0.21 13.77
C ILE A 293 14.86 -1.37 12.76
N PRO A 294 13.71 -1.80 12.21
CA PRO A 294 13.68 -2.84 11.19
C PRO A 294 14.43 -2.39 9.94
N SER A 295 15.19 -3.31 9.35
CA SER A 295 16.00 -3.01 8.16
C SER A 295 15.14 -2.62 6.95
N GLY A 296 13.94 -3.19 6.81
CA GLY A 296 13.00 -2.82 5.76
C GLY A 296 12.47 -1.39 5.88
N THR A 297 12.36 -0.86 7.11
CA THR A 297 12.02 0.55 7.37
C THR A 297 13.13 1.47 6.84
N ALA A 298 14.39 1.18 7.14
CA ALA A 298 15.52 1.93 6.59
C ALA A 298 15.58 1.86 5.06
N ALA A 299 15.30 0.70 4.48
CA ALA A 299 15.20 0.53 3.03
C ALA A 299 14.08 1.40 2.41
N ALA A 300 12.94 1.55 3.08
CA ALA A 300 11.85 2.41 2.62
C ALA A 300 12.18 3.91 2.69
N VAL A 301 12.85 4.37 3.75
CA VAL A 301 13.27 5.77 3.92
C VAL A 301 14.17 6.23 2.76
N ILE A 302 15.10 5.38 2.33
CA ILE A 302 15.99 5.68 1.19
C ILE A 302 15.27 5.42 -0.13
N GLY A 303 14.49 4.34 -0.18
CA GLY A 303 13.94 3.81 -1.42
C GLY A 303 12.81 4.67 -1.99
N ALA A 304 11.95 5.22 -1.15
CA ALA A 304 10.82 6.05 -1.59
C ALA A 304 11.27 7.34 -2.30
N PRO A 305 12.18 8.17 -1.75
CA PRO A 305 12.72 9.34 -2.46
C PRO A 305 13.47 8.98 -3.75
N ALA A 306 14.26 7.91 -3.72
CA ALA A 306 15.02 7.45 -4.89
C ALA A 306 14.08 7.06 -6.04
N LEU A 307 12.96 6.39 -5.72
CA LEU A 307 11.95 5.99 -6.71
C LEU A 307 11.35 7.20 -7.42
N ILE A 308 11.04 8.28 -6.70
CA ILE A 308 10.56 9.53 -7.33
C ILE A 308 11.61 10.05 -8.30
N TRP A 309 12.87 10.12 -7.86
CA TRP A 309 13.95 10.69 -8.64
C TRP A 309 14.10 9.97 -9.98
N PHE A 310 14.10 8.64 -9.97
CA PHE A 310 14.26 7.82 -11.18
C PHE A 310 12.99 7.76 -12.04
N SER A 311 11.79 7.81 -11.45
CA SER A 311 10.54 7.74 -12.21
C SER A 311 10.16 9.04 -12.91
N ARG A 312 10.77 10.18 -12.53
CA ARG A 312 10.56 11.50 -13.19
C ARG A 312 10.89 11.50 -14.69
N SER A 313 11.80 10.65 -15.15
CA SER A 313 12.24 10.57 -16.56
C SER A 313 11.57 9.44 -17.36
N ALA A 314 10.93 8.47 -16.68
CA ALA A 314 10.42 7.25 -17.30
C ALA A 314 8.95 7.35 -17.76
N LEU A 315 8.15 8.24 -17.19
CA LEU A 315 6.74 8.42 -17.56
C LEU A 315 6.63 9.18 -18.90
N LYS A 316 6.76 8.46 -20.02
CA LYS A 316 6.44 8.99 -21.36
C LYS A 316 4.92 9.02 -21.55
N ALA A 317 4.43 10.03 -22.28
CA ALA A 317 3.01 10.35 -22.47
C ALA A 317 2.13 9.27 -23.14
N GLN A 318 2.65 8.06 -23.38
CA GLN A 318 1.99 6.97 -24.12
C GLN A 318 1.38 5.86 -23.24
N ASP A 319 1.49 5.92 -21.91
CA ASP A 319 0.87 4.94 -20.99
C ASP A 319 -0.66 5.07 -20.83
N GLN A 320 -1.35 5.68 -21.80
CA GLN A 320 -2.79 5.95 -21.75
C GLN A 320 -3.67 4.73 -22.12
N MET A 321 -3.34 3.53 -21.64
CA MET A 321 -4.38 2.50 -21.53
C MET A 321 -5.18 2.76 -20.25
N VAL A 322 -6.18 3.64 -20.38
CA VAL A 322 -7.21 3.84 -19.35
C VAL A 322 -8.01 2.55 -19.25
N PHE A 323 -8.03 1.91 -18.07
CA PHE A 323 -8.96 0.82 -17.81
C PHE A 323 -10.38 1.27 -18.18
N ARG A 324 -10.95 0.61 -19.19
CA ARG A 324 -12.35 0.80 -19.55
C ARG A 324 -13.17 -0.05 -18.60
N LEU A 325 -13.54 0.55 -17.47
CA LEU A 325 -14.55 -0.04 -16.61
C LEU A 325 -15.88 -0.19 -17.40
N PRO A 326 -16.70 -1.20 -17.11
CA PRO A 326 -17.91 -1.48 -17.88
C PRO A 326 -18.80 -0.24 -18.04
N GLN A 327 -19.28 0.00 -19.26
CA GLN A 327 -20.21 1.09 -19.50
C GLN A 327 -21.54 0.79 -18.81
N GLY A 328 -21.89 1.60 -17.82
CA GLY A 328 -23.17 1.50 -17.14
C GLY A 328 -24.32 2.19 -17.89
N ILE A 329 -25.45 2.35 -17.20
CA ILE A 329 -26.69 2.91 -17.74
C ILE A 329 -26.43 4.31 -18.33
N SER A 330 -27.12 4.63 -19.44
CA SER A 330 -26.94 5.90 -20.16
C SER A 330 -27.42 7.11 -19.37
N ARG A 331 -28.48 6.97 -18.57
CA ARG A 331 -29.09 8.02 -17.76
C ARG A 331 -29.57 7.48 -16.42
N LEU A 332 -29.42 8.29 -15.38
CA LEU A 332 -29.94 7.98 -14.05
C LEU A 332 -31.48 7.96 -14.07
N ASN A 333 -32.07 6.82 -13.71
CA ASN A 333 -33.51 6.67 -13.55
C ASN A 333 -33.92 7.05 -12.11
N SER A 334 -35.06 7.73 -11.93
CA SER A 334 -35.63 8.05 -10.62
C SER A 334 -35.78 6.81 -9.73
N ARG A 335 -36.11 5.65 -10.30
CA ARG A 335 -36.21 4.39 -9.54
C ARG A 335 -34.87 4.00 -8.91
N VAL A 336 -33.77 4.12 -9.66
CA VAL A 336 -32.42 3.81 -9.18
C VAL A 336 -32.03 4.78 -8.06
N PHE A 337 -32.31 6.07 -8.23
CA PHE A 337 -32.06 7.06 -7.19
C PHE A 337 -32.86 6.75 -5.91
N ILE A 338 -34.15 6.43 -6.03
CA ILE A 338 -35.00 6.02 -4.91
C ILE A 338 -34.44 4.76 -4.24
N THR A 339 -33.99 3.75 -5.00
CA THR A 339 -33.42 2.54 -4.39
C THR A 339 -32.16 2.82 -3.57
N ILE A 340 -31.30 3.75 -4.01
CA ILE A 340 -30.11 4.15 -3.24
C ILE A 340 -30.51 4.84 -1.93
N LEU A 341 -31.52 5.71 -2.00
CA LEU A 341 -32.01 6.43 -0.82
C LEU A 341 -32.68 5.46 0.18
N VAL A 342 -33.50 4.54 -0.33
CA VAL A 342 -34.13 3.49 0.49
C VAL A 342 -33.07 2.58 1.09
N SER A 343 -32.05 2.13 0.35
CA SER A 343 -30.98 1.29 0.91
C SER A 343 -30.17 2.01 1.99
N LEU A 344 -29.93 3.31 1.82
CA LEU A 344 -29.26 4.14 2.82
C LEU A 344 -30.09 4.22 4.11
N VAL A 345 -31.38 4.56 3.99
CA VAL A 345 -32.30 4.62 5.14
C VAL A 345 -32.43 3.26 5.82
N LEU A 346 -32.51 2.18 5.05
CA LEU A 346 -32.51 0.82 5.57
C LEU A 346 -31.21 0.50 6.33
N SER A 347 -30.04 0.87 5.81
CA SER A 347 -28.78 0.63 6.53
C SER A 347 -28.69 1.41 7.85
N VAL A 348 -29.22 2.63 7.90
CA VAL A 348 -29.26 3.44 9.13
C VAL A 348 -30.24 2.84 10.13
N THR A 349 -31.45 2.48 9.69
CA THR A 349 -32.45 1.86 10.57
C THR A 349 -32.01 0.50 11.10
N LEU A 350 -31.39 -0.34 10.27
CA LEU A 350 -30.75 -1.58 10.69
C LEU A 350 -29.67 -1.33 11.76
N SER A 351 -28.79 -0.36 11.54
CA SER A 351 -27.74 -0.02 12.51
C SER A 351 -28.28 0.50 13.84
N SER A 352 -29.45 1.14 13.83
CA SER A 352 -30.09 1.66 15.02
C SER A 352 -30.82 0.56 15.80
N VAL A 353 -31.58 -0.30 15.13
CA VAL A 353 -32.56 -1.21 15.76
C VAL A 353 -32.05 -2.65 15.90
N PHE A 354 -31.03 -3.06 15.14
CA PHE A 354 -30.44 -4.39 15.26
C PHE A 354 -29.43 -4.42 16.41
N VAL A 355 -29.83 -5.04 17.52
CA VAL A 355 -29.09 -5.04 18.79
C VAL A 355 -29.00 -6.48 19.31
N MET A 356 -27.88 -6.78 19.99
CA MET A 356 -27.71 -8.04 20.71
C MET A 356 -28.22 -7.85 22.14
N GLN A 357 -29.29 -8.55 22.51
CA GLN A 357 -29.90 -8.51 23.85
C GLN A 357 -30.08 -9.95 24.36
N ASP A 358 -29.67 -10.20 25.60
CA ASP A 358 -29.74 -11.54 26.24
C ASP A 358 -29.12 -12.66 25.38
N ASN A 359 -27.97 -12.38 24.77
CA ASN A 359 -27.25 -13.27 23.86
C ASN A 359 -28.04 -13.69 22.59
N SER A 360 -29.06 -12.93 22.23
CA SER A 360 -29.85 -13.11 21.01
C SER A 360 -29.95 -11.81 20.21
N TRP A 361 -29.92 -11.91 18.88
CA TRP A 361 -30.11 -10.76 18.01
C TRP A 361 -31.59 -10.42 17.92
N THR A 362 -31.97 -9.22 18.35
CA THR A 362 -33.36 -8.74 18.32
C THR A 362 -33.47 -7.40 17.61
N PHE A 363 -34.66 -7.14 17.08
CA PHE A 363 -35.03 -5.82 16.56
C PHE A 363 -35.69 -5.05 17.70
N ALA A 364 -34.92 -4.22 18.37
CA ALA A 364 -35.37 -3.43 19.50
C ALA A 364 -34.70 -2.05 19.49
N TRP A 365 -35.37 -1.06 20.08
CA TRP A 365 -34.72 0.23 20.28
C TRP A 365 -33.61 0.08 21.34
N PRO A 366 -32.38 0.56 21.09
CA PRO A 366 -31.28 0.41 22.02
C PRO A 366 -31.50 1.21 23.30
N ASP A 367 -31.00 0.69 24.41
CA ASP A 367 -30.94 1.43 25.68
C ASP A 367 -30.17 2.74 25.52
N ALA A 368 -30.43 3.70 26.43
CA ALA A 368 -29.84 5.05 26.36
C ALA A 368 -28.32 5.06 26.22
N PHE A 369 -27.62 4.15 26.90
CA PHE A 369 -26.17 3.98 26.80
C PHE A 369 -25.72 3.42 25.45
N SER A 370 -26.39 2.38 24.95
CA SER A 370 -26.11 1.82 23.62
C SER A 370 -26.36 2.85 22.53
N TRP A 371 -27.42 3.65 22.67
CA TRP A 371 -27.72 4.72 21.72
C TRP A 371 -26.68 5.85 21.74
N SER A 372 -26.20 6.26 22.92
CA SER A 372 -25.23 7.36 23.06
C SER A 372 -23.90 7.09 22.36
N ILE A 373 -23.53 5.82 22.16
CA ILE A 373 -22.32 5.40 21.43
C ILE A 373 -22.63 5.13 19.95
N ARG A 374 -23.86 4.71 19.61
CA ARG A 374 -24.25 4.35 18.23
C ARG A 374 -24.48 5.56 17.33
N TRP A 375 -25.23 6.56 17.78
CA TRP A 375 -25.60 7.66 16.89
C TRP A 375 -24.38 8.50 16.40
N PRO A 376 -23.34 8.79 17.22
CA PRO A 376 -22.16 9.51 16.75
C PRO A 376 -21.42 8.71 15.69
N ARG A 377 -21.37 7.40 15.87
CA ARG A 377 -20.75 6.44 14.95
C ARG A 377 -21.46 6.39 13.60
N ILE A 378 -22.80 6.36 13.60
CA ILE A 378 -23.62 6.41 12.38
C ILE A 378 -23.39 7.73 11.65
N LEU A 379 -23.47 8.86 12.37
CA LEU A 379 -23.29 10.18 11.78
C LEU A 379 -21.90 10.36 11.18
N THR A 380 -20.87 9.90 11.88
CA THR A 380 -19.48 9.90 11.42
C THR A 380 -19.32 9.07 10.16
N SER A 381 -19.85 7.85 10.13
CA SER A 381 -19.74 6.94 8.99
C SER A 381 -20.40 7.52 7.74
N LEU A 382 -21.58 8.13 7.90
CA LEU A 382 -22.29 8.82 6.81
C LEU A 382 -21.50 10.02 6.29
N ALA A 383 -21.02 10.89 7.19
CA ALA A 383 -20.25 12.08 6.82
C ALA A 383 -18.91 11.73 6.17
N ALA A 384 -18.18 10.78 6.74
CA ALA A 384 -16.92 10.28 6.21
C ALA A 384 -17.09 9.67 4.81
N GLY A 385 -18.07 8.79 4.66
CA GLY A 385 -18.37 8.17 3.37
C GLY A 385 -18.76 9.18 2.29
N ALA A 386 -19.64 10.13 2.62
CA ALA A 386 -20.06 11.18 1.69
C ALA A 386 -18.89 12.10 1.30
N GLY A 387 -18.09 12.53 2.28
CA GLY A 387 -16.95 13.41 2.10
C GLY A 387 -15.87 12.78 1.21
N LEU A 388 -15.45 11.55 1.51
CA LEU A 388 -14.45 10.84 0.71
C LEU A 388 -14.95 10.49 -0.69
N ALA A 389 -16.22 10.15 -0.86
CA ALA A 389 -16.80 9.92 -2.17
C ALA A 389 -16.81 11.19 -3.03
N VAL A 390 -17.15 12.34 -2.45
CA VAL A 390 -17.12 13.62 -3.18
C VAL A 390 -15.69 14.05 -3.48
N ALA A 391 -14.77 13.92 -2.53
CA ALA A 391 -13.33 14.11 -2.77
C ALA A 391 -12.85 13.26 -3.96
N GLY A 392 -13.27 12.00 -4.01
CA GLY A 392 -13.07 11.08 -5.13
C GLY A 392 -13.63 11.59 -6.47
N THR A 393 -14.90 12.00 -6.52
CA THR A 393 -15.50 12.52 -7.77
C THR A 393 -14.78 13.75 -8.31
N ILE A 394 -14.38 14.67 -7.42
CA ILE A 394 -13.64 15.88 -7.81
C ILE A 394 -12.30 15.46 -8.39
N LEU A 395 -11.57 14.60 -7.69
CA LEU A 395 -10.24 14.16 -8.11
C LEU A 395 -10.26 13.39 -9.45
N GLN A 396 -11.18 12.45 -9.62
CA GLN A 396 -11.32 11.68 -10.87
C GLN A 396 -11.61 12.58 -12.08
N ARG A 397 -12.38 13.65 -11.87
CA ARG A 397 -12.72 14.63 -12.92
C ARG A 397 -11.60 15.64 -13.18
N LEU A 398 -10.83 16.02 -12.15
CA LEU A 398 -9.67 16.90 -12.30
C LEU A 398 -8.53 16.22 -13.07
N ILE A 399 -8.33 14.93 -12.84
CA ILE A 399 -7.20 14.15 -13.37
C ILE A 399 -7.59 13.40 -14.65
N HIS A 400 -8.86 13.38 -15.02
CA HIS A 400 -9.40 12.59 -16.14
C HIS A 400 -9.04 11.11 -16.04
N ASN A 401 -9.06 10.58 -14.81
CA ASN A 401 -8.74 9.20 -14.54
C ASN A 401 -9.79 8.59 -13.59
N PRO A 402 -10.61 7.61 -14.04
CA PRO A 402 -11.63 6.98 -13.21
C PRO A 402 -11.05 6.18 -12.03
N LEU A 403 -9.74 5.93 -12.04
CA LEU A 403 -9.03 5.20 -10.99
C LEU A 403 -8.30 6.11 -10.00
N ALA A 404 -8.41 7.44 -10.16
CA ALA A 404 -7.86 8.35 -9.16
C ALA A 404 -8.64 8.22 -7.85
N SER A 405 -7.91 8.05 -6.75
CA SER A 405 -8.46 8.07 -5.40
C SER A 405 -7.71 9.07 -4.53
N PRO A 406 -8.40 9.74 -3.58
CA PRO A 406 -7.78 10.71 -2.69
C PRO A 406 -6.69 10.10 -1.79
N ASP A 407 -6.77 8.79 -1.51
CA ASP A 407 -5.83 8.07 -0.65
C ASP A 407 -4.40 8.11 -1.19
N ILE A 408 -4.24 8.20 -2.52
CA ILE A 408 -2.94 8.19 -3.19
C ILE A 408 -2.27 9.59 -3.16
N LEU A 409 -3.00 10.64 -2.79
CA LEU A 409 -2.45 11.99 -2.73
C LEU A 409 -1.47 12.21 -1.57
N GLY A 410 -1.46 11.35 -0.54
CA GLY A 410 -0.57 11.47 0.63
C GLY A 410 -1.02 12.48 1.68
N ILE A 411 -2.24 13.01 1.58
CA ILE A 411 -2.81 13.91 2.61
C ILE A 411 -3.07 13.14 3.91
N SER A 412 -3.61 11.93 3.82
CA SER A 412 -3.83 11.06 4.98
C SER A 412 -2.51 10.68 5.66
N ALA A 413 -1.43 10.55 4.89
CA ALA A 413 -0.09 10.34 5.43
C ALA A 413 0.36 11.49 6.33
N GLY A 414 0.05 12.75 5.98
CA GLY A 414 0.32 13.89 6.86
C GLY A 414 -0.37 13.80 8.22
N ALA A 415 -1.63 13.37 8.25
CA ALA A 415 -2.37 13.17 9.50
C ALA A 415 -1.75 12.07 10.36
N ILE A 416 -1.44 10.92 9.74
CA ILE A 416 -0.80 9.79 10.42
C ILE A 416 0.56 10.21 10.98
N PHE A 417 1.37 10.90 10.20
CA PHE A 417 2.67 11.41 10.64
C PHE A 417 2.53 12.29 11.87
N ALA A 418 1.63 13.28 11.86
CA ALA A 418 1.47 14.20 12.98
C ALA A 418 1.01 13.49 14.26
N LEU A 419 0.10 12.52 14.16
CA LEU A 419 -0.37 11.74 15.31
C LEU A 419 0.73 10.85 15.89
N VAL A 420 1.43 10.11 15.02
CA VAL A 420 2.53 9.25 15.45
C VAL A 420 3.68 10.08 16.03
N PHE A 421 4.00 11.22 15.41
CA PHE A 421 5.00 12.14 15.91
C PHE A 421 4.62 12.70 17.28
N ALA A 422 3.37 13.16 17.45
CA ALA A 422 2.87 13.63 18.73
C ALA A 422 2.96 12.55 19.82
N SER A 423 2.57 11.32 19.48
CA SER A 423 2.66 10.17 20.39
C SER A 423 4.10 9.87 20.83
N MET A 424 5.03 9.86 19.88
CA MET A 424 6.42 9.52 20.16
C MET A 424 7.17 10.61 20.94
N PHE A 425 6.93 11.89 20.64
CA PHE A 425 7.75 13.01 21.12
C PHE A 425 7.10 13.85 22.21
N TRP A 426 5.76 13.87 22.30
CA TRP A 426 5.05 14.60 23.36
C TRP A 426 4.50 13.68 24.46
N GLY A 427 4.61 12.36 24.30
CA GLY A 427 4.20 11.39 25.32
C GLY A 427 2.69 11.33 25.57
N ILE A 428 1.90 11.91 24.68
CA ILE A 428 0.43 11.84 24.69
C ILE A 428 -0.04 10.67 23.82
N THR A 429 -1.13 10.00 24.16
CA THR A 429 -1.62 8.92 23.28
C THR A 429 -2.14 9.49 21.95
N ILE A 430 -2.20 8.68 20.89
CA ILE A 430 -2.77 9.13 19.59
C ILE A 430 -4.20 9.67 19.74
N PHE A 431 -4.98 9.08 20.65
CA PHE A 431 -6.34 9.52 20.90
C PHE A 431 -6.40 10.84 21.67
N GLU A 432 -5.42 11.13 22.51
CA GLU A 432 -5.26 12.41 23.21
C GLU A 432 -4.74 13.52 22.30
N ALA A 433 -3.81 13.22 21.40
CA ALA A 433 -3.35 14.15 20.36
C ALA A 433 -4.55 14.64 19.51
N GLY A 434 -5.49 13.73 19.25
CA GLY A 434 -6.82 14.05 18.79
C GLY A 434 -6.90 14.59 17.36
N PRO A 435 -8.11 14.95 16.91
CA PRO A 435 -8.36 15.33 15.52
C PRO A 435 -7.63 16.59 15.06
N LEU A 436 -7.32 17.53 15.96
CA LEU A 436 -6.67 18.78 15.59
C LEU A 436 -5.23 18.56 15.13
N VAL A 437 -4.47 17.71 15.83
CA VAL A 437 -3.09 17.36 15.45
C VAL A 437 -3.08 16.65 14.09
N ALA A 438 -3.99 15.69 13.90
CA ALA A 438 -4.17 14.99 12.63
C ALA A 438 -4.51 15.97 11.48
N PHE A 439 -5.41 16.92 11.73
CA PHE A 439 -5.81 17.93 10.75
C PHE A 439 -4.64 18.84 10.37
N VAL A 440 -3.86 19.33 11.35
CA VAL A 440 -2.66 20.15 11.10
C VAL A 440 -1.63 19.37 10.28
N GLY A 441 -1.41 18.09 10.60
CA GLY A 441 -0.55 17.20 9.82
C GLY A 441 -0.98 17.05 8.36
N ALA A 442 -2.27 16.80 8.14
CA ALA A 442 -2.84 16.71 6.79
C ALA A 442 -2.69 18.02 6.00
N MET A 443 -2.90 19.17 6.65
CA MET A 443 -2.68 20.48 6.04
C MET A 443 -1.21 20.73 5.71
N GLY A 444 -0.28 20.27 6.57
CA GLY A 444 1.16 20.29 6.29
C GLY A 444 1.53 19.49 5.03
N ALA A 445 1.00 18.26 4.91
CA ALA A 445 1.18 17.43 3.72
C ALA A 445 0.61 18.11 2.46
N LEU A 446 -0.57 18.72 2.54
CA LEU A 446 -1.17 19.47 1.44
C LEU A 446 -0.24 20.62 0.98
N VAL A 447 0.31 21.40 1.91
CA VAL A 447 1.24 22.48 1.59
C VAL A 447 2.47 21.94 0.85
N ILE A 448 3.06 20.85 1.34
CA ILE A 448 4.21 20.19 0.68
C ILE A 448 3.85 19.78 -0.76
N ILE A 449 2.70 19.14 -0.96
CA ILE A 449 2.24 18.70 -2.29
C ILE A 449 2.04 19.89 -3.23
N LEU A 450 1.42 20.98 -2.76
CA LEU A 450 1.20 22.18 -3.57
C LEU A 450 2.51 22.88 -3.93
N LEU A 451 3.47 23.00 -2.99
CA LEU A 451 4.78 23.60 -3.23
C LEU A 451 5.60 22.79 -4.26
N LEU A 452 5.59 21.47 -4.15
CA LEU A 452 6.26 20.59 -5.11
C LEU A 452 5.54 20.55 -6.46
N GLY A 453 4.20 20.63 -6.47
CA GLY A 453 3.36 20.67 -7.65
C GLY A 453 3.55 21.94 -8.50
N LYS A 454 3.83 23.08 -7.86
CA LYS A 454 4.00 24.38 -8.53
C LYS A 454 5.11 24.36 -9.58
N LYS A 455 6.21 23.63 -9.34
CA LYS A 455 7.34 23.52 -10.29
C LYS A 455 6.99 22.79 -11.59
N HIS A 456 5.85 22.11 -11.65
CA HIS A 456 5.46 21.27 -12.78
C HIS A 456 4.03 21.55 -13.25
N ASP A 457 3.54 22.78 -13.06
CA ASP A 457 2.18 23.22 -13.45
C ASP A 457 1.08 22.27 -12.97
N TYR A 458 1.25 21.72 -11.76
CA TYR A 458 0.29 20.81 -11.12
C TYR A 458 -0.08 19.60 -12.00
N SER A 459 0.86 19.09 -12.81
CA SER A 459 0.67 17.90 -13.64
C SER A 459 0.19 16.70 -12.80
N PRO A 460 -0.99 16.11 -13.08
CA PRO A 460 -1.57 15.09 -12.22
C PRO A 460 -0.70 13.86 -11.96
N PRO A 461 -0.02 13.24 -12.96
CA PRO A 461 0.85 12.09 -12.71
C PRO A 461 1.98 12.40 -11.72
N LYS A 462 2.52 13.62 -11.75
CA LYS A 462 3.60 14.06 -10.85
C LYS A 462 3.09 14.33 -9.44
N LEU A 463 1.89 14.88 -9.30
CA LEU A 463 1.23 15.05 -8.00
C LEU A 463 0.95 13.69 -7.33
N ILE A 464 0.43 12.73 -8.09
CA ILE A 464 0.19 11.35 -7.62
C ILE A 464 1.51 10.71 -7.18
N LEU A 465 2.57 10.81 -7.99
CA LEU A 465 3.89 10.26 -7.65
C LEU A 465 4.46 10.89 -6.37
N THR A 466 4.27 12.20 -6.19
CA THR A 466 4.67 12.92 -4.97
C THR A 466 3.90 12.42 -3.76
N GLY A 467 2.59 12.21 -3.90
CA GLY A 467 1.72 11.65 -2.87
C GLY A 467 2.09 10.23 -2.46
N ILE A 468 2.33 9.34 -3.42
CA ILE A 468 2.79 7.95 -3.18
C ILE A 468 4.08 7.95 -2.37
N ALA A 469 5.04 8.79 -2.75
CA ALA A 469 6.33 8.77 -2.08
C ALA A 469 6.32 9.48 -0.72
N LEU A 470 5.49 10.51 -0.54
CA LEU A 470 5.22 11.06 0.78
C LEU A 470 4.60 9.98 1.67
N THR A 471 3.62 9.24 1.16
CA THR A 471 2.97 8.13 1.88
C THR A 471 3.98 7.07 2.28
N ALA A 472 4.83 6.62 1.37
CA ALA A 472 5.85 5.62 1.67
C ALA A 472 6.89 6.10 2.71
N LEU A 473 7.25 7.40 2.68
CA LEU A 473 8.14 7.98 3.70
C LEU A 473 7.47 7.98 5.08
N ILE A 474 6.19 8.36 5.14
CA ILE A 474 5.44 8.31 6.38
C ILE A 474 5.22 6.88 6.85
N GLU A 475 4.91 5.93 5.96
CA GLU A 475 4.79 4.51 6.31
C GLU A 475 6.08 4.00 6.96
N ALA A 476 7.26 4.35 6.42
CA ALA A 476 8.52 4.02 7.07
C ALA A 476 8.62 4.64 8.48
N PHE A 477 8.23 5.89 8.65
CA PHE A 477 8.20 6.53 9.97
C PHE A 477 7.23 5.84 10.95
N VAL A 478 6.05 5.42 10.47
CA VAL A 478 5.07 4.65 11.25
C VAL A 478 5.65 3.30 11.66
N GLN A 479 6.32 2.59 10.74
CA GLN A 479 6.96 1.32 11.06
C GLN A 479 8.06 1.46 12.10
N PHE A 480 8.84 2.54 12.05
CA PHE A 480 9.80 2.89 13.10
C PHE A 480 9.11 3.10 14.46
N ALA A 481 8.00 3.85 14.49
CA ALA A 481 7.23 4.06 15.71
C ALA A 481 6.69 2.77 16.32
N LEU A 482 6.20 1.86 15.47
CA LEU A 482 5.68 0.57 15.90
C LEU A 482 6.78 -0.36 16.44
N ALA A 483 7.98 -0.29 15.88
CA ALA A 483 9.12 -1.10 16.29
C ALA A 483 9.65 -0.73 17.69
N ARG A 484 9.49 0.53 18.12
CA ARG A 484 9.81 0.97 19.49
C ARG A 484 9.02 0.19 20.55
N GLY A 485 7.82 -0.26 20.20
CA GLY A 485 7.11 -1.25 20.99
C GLY A 485 6.45 -0.74 22.26
N ASN A 486 6.18 0.58 22.35
CA ASN A 486 5.41 1.20 23.43
C ASN A 486 3.94 0.74 23.44
N ASP A 487 3.23 0.98 24.53
CA ASP A 487 1.82 0.57 24.69
C ASP A 487 0.85 1.18 23.65
N ASP A 488 1.26 2.24 22.94
CA ASP A 488 0.44 2.92 21.92
C ASP A 488 0.48 2.24 20.54
N VAL A 489 1.21 1.12 20.37
CA VAL A 489 1.24 0.33 19.12
C VAL A 489 -0.17 -0.04 18.66
N TYR A 490 -1.01 -0.53 19.57
CA TYR A 490 -2.39 -0.88 19.24
C TYR A 490 -3.21 0.36 18.87
N GLY A 491 -2.95 1.51 19.51
CA GLY A 491 -3.57 2.79 19.17
C GLY A 491 -3.25 3.25 17.75
N ILE A 492 -1.97 3.16 17.36
CA ILE A 492 -1.51 3.43 15.99
C ILE A 492 -2.22 2.51 15.00
N LEU A 493 -2.20 1.20 15.24
CA LEU A 493 -2.81 0.21 14.34
C LEU A 493 -4.33 0.38 14.21
N ALA A 494 -5.01 0.64 15.33
CA ALA A 494 -6.44 0.91 15.34
C ALA A 494 -6.80 2.21 14.60
N TRP A 495 -5.94 3.23 14.65
CA TRP A 495 -6.13 4.45 13.87
C TRP A 495 -5.96 4.20 12.37
N LEU A 496 -4.90 3.49 11.98
CA LEU A 496 -4.62 3.10 10.58
C LEU A 496 -5.73 2.24 9.97
N ALA A 497 -6.50 1.54 10.80
CA ALA A 497 -7.63 0.72 10.38
C ALA A 497 -8.87 1.53 9.93
N GLY A 498 -8.93 2.82 10.26
CA GLY A 498 -10.07 3.69 9.94
C GLY A 498 -11.33 3.32 10.74
N SER A 499 -11.32 3.59 12.04
CA SER A 499 -12.40 3.19 12.96
C SER A 499 -13.25 4.38 13.42
N SER A 500 -14.56 4.18 13.42
CA SER A 500 -15.57 5.10 13.96
C SER A 500 -15.89 4.83 15.45
N TYR A 501 -15.26 3.80 16.05
CA TYR A 501 -15.61 3.27 17.37
C TYR A 501 -15.45 4.27 18.53
N ARG A 502 -14.42 5.11 18.49
CA ARG A 502 -14.06 6.03 19.60
C ARG A 502 -14.49 7.48 19.35
N VAL A 503 -15.36 7.72 18.36
CA VAL A 503 -15.74 9.08 17.99
C VAL A 503 -16.77 9.62 18.97
N SER A 504 -16.46 10.78 19.56
CA SER A 504 -17.38 11.46 20.47
C SER A 504 -18.54 12.13 19.72
N ALA A 505 -19.64 12.41 20.43
CA ALA A 505 -20.77 13.17 19.91
C ALA A 505 -20.36 14.50 19.26
N ASP A 506 -19.49 15.26 19.94
CA ASP A 506 -19.02 16.56 19.47
C ASP A 506 -18.17 16.43 18.20
N GLN A 507 -17.29 15.42 18.15
CA GLN A 507 -16.49 15.12 16.96
C GLN A 507 -17.36 14.71 15.77
N ALA A 508 -18.39 13.88 16.01
CA ALA A 508 -19.32 13.45 14.97
C ALA A 508 -20.11 14.64 14.39
N VAL A 509 -20.63 15.53 15.24
CA VAL A 509 -21.34 16.74 14.81
C VAL A 509 -20.40 17.69 14.08
N MET A 510 -19.21 17.94 14.61
CA MET A 510 -18.20 18.78 13.97
C MET A 510 -17.85 18.24 12.57
N LEU A 511 -17.56 16.95 12.44
CA LEU A 511 -17.29 16.32 11.15
C LEU A 511 -18.46 16.47 10.19
N ALA A 512 -19.69 16.18 10.64
CA ALA A 512 -20.87 16.26 9.80
C ALA A 512 -21.12 17.69 9.29
N VAL A 513 -20.99 18.70 10.15
CA VAL A 513 -21.15 20.11 9.77
C VAL A 513 -20.05 20.53 8.80
N SER A 514 -18.78 20.22 9.10
CA SER A 514 -17.64 20.56 8.24
C SER A 514 -17.76 19.91 6.86
N VAL A 515 -18.07 18.61 6.81
CA VAL A 515 -18.28 17.90 5.53
C VAL A 515 -19.46 18.51 4.79
N MET A 516 -20.59 18.77 5.45
CA MET A 516 -21.77 19.36 4.80
C MET A 516 -21.45 20.73 4.17
N LEU A 517 -20.72 21.60 4.86
CA LEU A 517 -20.28 22.88 4.31
C LEU A 517 -19.38 22.71 3.07
N LEU A 518 -18.43 21.77 3.12
CA LEU A 518 -17.55 21.48 1.99
C LEU A 518 -18.29 20.80 0.82
N LEU A 519 -19.31 20.00 1.09
CA LEU A 519 -20.20 19.44 0.08
C LEU A 519 -20.98 20.56 -0.63
N LEU A 520 -21.58 21.50 0.12
CA LEU A 520 -22.26 22.65 -0.46
C LEU A 520 -21.33 23.49 -1.33
N LEU A 521 -20.08 23.67 -0.90
CA LEU A 521 -19.04 24.32 -1.71
C LEU A 521 -18.73 23.52 -2.99
N ALA A 522 -18.58 22.19 -2.90
CA ALA A 522 -18.38 21.31 -4.05
C ALA A 522 -19.54 21.41 -5.07
N PHE A 523 -20.78 21.44 -4.60
CA PHE A 523 -21.97 21.62 -5.45
C PHE A 523 -21.99 22.99 -6.12
N SER A 524 -21.57 24.04 -5.42
CA SER A 524 -21.46 25.40 -5.96
C SER A 524 -20.39 25.48 -7.07
N LEU A 525 -19.28 24.75 -6.90
CA LEU A 525 -18.18 24.66 -7.87
C LEU A 525 -18.41 23.61 -8.98
N SER A 526 -19.55 22.92 -8.99
CA SER A 526 -19.87 21.89 -10.00
C SER A 526 -19.78 22.39 -11.45
N ARG A 527 -20.04 23.68 -11.70
CA ARG A 527 -19.88 24.30 -13.03
C ARG A 527 -18.42 24.34 -13.47
N TRP A 528 -17.51 24.73 -12.57
CA TRP A 528 -16.07 24.77 -12.86
C TRP A 528 -15.56 23.37 -13.16
N LEU A 529 -15.97 22.39 -12.35
CA LEU A 529 -15.60 20.99 -12.57
C LEU A 529 -16.16 20.43 -13.89
N THR A 530 -17.34 20.90 -14.32
CA THR A 530 -17.92 20.54 -15.64
C THR A 530 -17.06 21.11 -16.78
N LEU A 531 -16.65 22.37 -16.68
CA LEU A 531 -15.79 23.03 -17.67
C LEU A 531 -14.41 22.38 -17.76
N ILE A 532 -13.78 22.09 -16.61
CA ILE A 532 -12.47 21.42 -16.55
C ILE A 532 -12.57 20.00 -17.13
N SER A 533 -13.65 19.27 -16.83
CA SER A 533 -13.88 17.93 -17.39
C SER A 533 -13.99 17.95 -18.92
N ALA A 534 -14.54 19.03 -19.50
CA ALA A 534 -14.71 19.18 -20.95
C ALA A 534 -13.41 19.52 -21.70
N GLY A 535 -12.37 19.97 -20.99
CA GLY A 535 -11.05 20.27 -21.55
C GLY A 535 -10.53 21.65 -21.16
N LYS A 536 -9.21 21.79 -21.08
CA LYS A 536 -8.56 23.05 -20.68
C LYS A 536 -8.95 24.22 -21.59
N GLU A 537 -8.98 24.04 -22.91
CA GLU A 537 -9.35 25.10 -23.87
C GLU A 537 -10.80 25.58 -23.71
N MET A 538 -11.73 24.66 -23.42
CA MET A 538 -13.13 24.98 -23.15
C MET A 538 -13.30 25.76 -21.83
N ALA A 539 -12.50 25.43 -20.81
CA ALA A 539 -12.48 26.17 -19.57
C ALA A 539 -11.93 27.60 -19.75
N TYR A 540 -10.80 27.74 -20.46
CA TYR A 540 -10.18 29.04 -20.72
C TYR A 540 -11.08 29.96 -21.57
N SER A 541 -11.72 29.44 -22.63
CA SER A 541 -12.64 30.24 -23.48
C SER A 541 -13.87 30.74 -22.73
N ARG A 542 -14.24 30.09 -21.62
CA ARG A 542 -15.32 30.52 -20.72
C ARG A 542 -14.84 31.43 -19.57
N GLY A 543 -13.59 31.87 -19.60
CA GLY A 543 -13.00 32.79 -18.62
C GLY A 543 -12.55 32.14 -17.32
N LEU A 544 -12.50 30.80 -17.23
CA LEU A 544 -12.03 30.11 -16.04
C LEU A 544 -10.49 30.02 -16.05
N ASN A 545 -9.85 30.51 -15.00
CA ASN A 545 -8.42 30.26 -14.80
C ASN A 545 -8.22 28.80 -14.37
N GLY A 546 -7.77 27.96 -15.30
CA GLY A 546 -7.62 26.52 -15.09
C GLY A 546 -6.74 26.16 -13.89
N SER A 547 -5.58 26.82 -13.74
CA SER A 547 -4.63 26.51 -12.66
C SER A 547 -5.17 26.90 -11.28
N ALA A 548 -5.80 28.07 -11.17
CA ALA A 548 -6.41 28.52 -9.91
C ALA A 548 -7.60 27.62 -9.50
N ALA A 549 -8.46 27.27 -10.46
CA ALA A 549 -9.58 26.36 -10.23
C ALA A 549 -9.10 24.95 -9.84
N PHE A 550 -8.04 24.46 -10.47
CA PHE A 550 -7.42 23.18 -10.14
C PHE A 550 -6.89 23.17 -8.70
N VAL A 551 -6.12 24.20 -8.30
CA VAL A 551 -5.60 24.32 -6.92
C VAL A 551 -6.73 24.42 -5.91
N LEU A 552 -7.76 25.23 -6.16
CA LEU A 552 -8.88 25.39 -5.23
C LEU A 552 -9.66 24.08 -5.06
N LEU A 553 -9.94 23.36 -6.15
CA LEU A 553 -10.61 22.07 -6.08
C LEU A 553 -9.73 21.00 -5.42
N LEU A 554 -8.41 21.04 -5.61
CA LEU A 554 -7.48 20.16 -4.93
C LEU A 554 -7.42 20.45 -3.42
N CYS A 555 -7.44 21.73 -3.02
CA CYS A 555 -7.57 22.12 -1.61
C CYS A 555 -8.90 21.63 -1.02
N LEU A 556 -9.99 21.68 -1.79
CA LEU A 556 -11.29 21.16 -1.36
C LEU A 556 -11.27 19.63 -1.14
N VAL A 557 -10.67 18.88 -2.08
CA VAL A 557 -10.41 17.44 -1.90
C VAL A 557 -9.60 17.20 -0.64
N ALA A 558 -8.53 17.97 -0.44
CA ALA A 558 -7.65 17.80 0.69
C ALA A 558 -8.30 18.13 2.03
N LEU A 559 -9.13 19.17 2.09
CA LEU A 559 -9.90 19.51 3.29
C LEU A 559 -10.90 18.41 3.64
N LEU A 560 -11.65 17.88 2.66
CA LEU A 560 -12.55 16.75 2.89
C LEU A 560 -11.80 15.54 3.46
N VAL A 561 -10.67 15.17 2.85
CA VAL A 561 -9.83 14.05 3.31
C VAL A 561 -9.25 14.34 4.70
N ALA A 562 -8.78 15.55 4.97
CA ALA A 562 -8.20 15.96 6.24
C ALA A 562 -9.23 15.86 7.38
N PHE A 563 -10.44 16.41 7.20
CA PHE A 563 -11.50 16.32 8.21
C PHE A 563 -11.89 14.87 8.50
N VAL A 564 -12.05 14.05 7.45
CA VAL A 564 -12.41 12.64 7.63
C VAL A 564 -11.29 11.87 8.32
N THR A 565 -10.05 12.01 7.83
CA THR A 565 -8.89 11.30 8.39
C THR A 565 -8.61 11.72 9.83
N ALA A 566 -8.85 12.99 10.17
CA ALA A 566 -8.66 13.51 11.52
C ALA A 566 -9.64 12.93 12.54
N ASN A 567 -10.85 12.53 12.14
CA ASN A 567 -11.87 12.05 13.08
C ASN A 567 -12.05 10.52 13.04
N MET A 568 -11.93 9.91 11.87
CA MET A 568 -12.19 8.47 11.68
C MET A 568 -10.91 7.68 11.33
N GLY A 569 -9.81 8.35 10.99
CA GLY A 569 -8.64 7.71 10.38
C GLY A 569 -8.76 7.53 8.86
N PRO A 570 -7.72 7.02 8.19
CA PRO A 570 -7.72 6.80 6.75
C PRO A 570 -8.74 5.73 6.36
N VAL A 571 -9.52 5.98 5.30
CA VAL A 571 -10.45 4.97 4.76
C VAL A 571 -10.28 4.85 3.25
N ALA A 572 -9.71 3.73 2.82
CA ALA A 572 -9.39 3.47 1.42
C ALA A 572 -10.62 3.10 0.57
N PHE A 573 -10.46 3.15 -0.75
CA PHE A 573 -11.42 2.71 -1.79
C PHE A 573 -12.71 3.52 -1.95
N ILE A 574 -13.22 4.23 -0.93
CA ILE A 574 -14.49 4.99 -1.06
C ILE A 574 -14.41 6.01 -2.18
N GLY A 575 -13.33 6.80 -2.19
CA GLY A 575 -13.10 7.83 -3.20
C GLY A 575 -12.81 7.27 -4.60
N LEU A 576 -12.61 5.95 -4.74
CA LEU A 576 -12.52 5.29 -6.03
C LEU A 576 -13.89 4.72 -6.45
N LEU A 577 -14.54 3.98 -5.56
CA LEU A 577 -15.71 3.16 -5.84
C LEU A 577 -17.01 3.94 -5.96
N ALA A 578 -17.33 4.78 -4.97
CA ALA A 578 -18.61 5.48 -4.96
C ALA A 578 -18.79 6.40 -6.19
N PRO A 579 -17.77 7.19 -6.61
CA PRO A 579 -17.81 7.93 -7.87
C PRO A 579 -18.05 7.07 -9.10
N HIS A 580 -17.42 5.89 -9.13
CA HIS A 580 -17.49 4.98 -10.26
C HIS A 580 -18.85 4.29 -10.33
N MET A 581 -19.37 3.78 -9.20
CA MET A 581 -20.71 3.23 -9.07
C MET A 581 -21.77 4.27 -9.47
N ALA A 582 -21.63 5.52 -9.04
CA ALA A 582 -22.52 6.60 -9.47
C ALA A 582 -22.54 6.75 -11.01
N ALA A 583 -21.36 6.75 -11.64
CA ALA A 583 -21.24 6.83 -13.09
C ALA A 583 -21.83 5.59 -13.82
N MET A 584 -21.72 4.40 -13.23
CA MET A 584 -22.32 3.17 -13.76
C MET A 584 -23.85 3.16 -13.63
N LEU A 585 -24.39 3.78 -12.58
CA LEU A 585 -25.84 3.91 -12.38
C LEU A 585 -26.48 5.03 -13.23
N GLY A 586 -25.68 5.71 -14.06
CA GLY A 586 -26.16 6.70 -15.02
C GLY A 586 -26.02 8.17 -14.56
N ALA A 587 -25.31 8.44 -13.46
CA ALA A 587 -24.99 9.79 -13.03
C ALA A 587 -23.83 10.38 -13.88
N LYS A 588 -24.14 10.86 -15.08
CA LYS A 588 -23.13 11.37 -16.03
C LYS A 588 -22.77 12.85 -15.82
N SER A 589 -23.73 13.66 -15.37
CA SER A 589 -23.46 15.08 -15.07
C SER A 589 -22.69 15.22 -13.76
N VAL A 590 -21.84 16.26 -13.64
CA VAL A 590 -21.06 16.53 -12.42
C VAL A 590 -21.95 16.59 -11.19
N LYS A 591 -23.06 17.34 -11.25
CA LYS A 591 -23.98 17.51 -10.12
C LYS A 591 -24.62 16.19 -9.69
N GLN A 592 -25.08 15.38 -10.65
CA GLN A 592 -25.65 14.07 -10.34
C GLN A 592 -24.59 13.15 -9.75
N GLN A 593 -23.38 13.17 -10.31
CA GLN A 593 -22.30 12.30 -9.82
C GLN A 593 -21.91 12.68 -8.40
N LEU A 594 -21.75 13.97 -8.08
CA LEU A 594 -21.49 14.45 -6.71
C LEU A 594 -22.56 13.97 -5.73
N LEU A 595 -23.85 14.09 -6.09
CA LEU A 595 -24.96 13.69 -5.22
C LEU A 595 -25.03 12.17 -5.03
N VAL A 596 -25.03 11.42 -6.12
CA VAL A 596 -25.17 9.96 -6.09
C VAL A 596 -23.93 9.33 -5.46
N SER A 597 -22.73 9.85 -5.72
CA SER A 597 -21.51 9.37 -5.05
C SER A 597 -21.55 9.65 -3.55
N ALA A 598 -22.02 10.83 -3.12
CA ALA A 598 -22.13 11.14 -1.70
C ALA A 598 -23.05 10.14 -0.97
N LEU A 599 -24.22 9.84 -1.56
CA LEU A 599 -25.16 8.87 -1.00
C LEU A 599 -24.58 7.45 -0.98
N LEU A 600 -23.95 7.01 -2.07
CA LEU A 600 -23.31 5.69 -2.14
C LEU A 600 -22.13 5.57 -1.19
N GLY A 601 -21.32 6.62 -1.07
CA GLY A 601 -20.19 6.67 -0.13
C GLY A 601 -20.67 6.56 1.31
N GLY A 602 -21.66 7.37 1.70
CA GLY A 602 -22.29 7.28 3.01
C GLY A 602 -22.87 5.89 3.28
N PHE A 603 -23.57 5.30 2.31
CA PHE A 603 -24.10 3.93 2.40
C PHE A 603 -23.00 2.90 2.61
N LEU A 604 -21.93 2.92 1.79
CA LEU A 604 -20.86 1.93 1.86
C LEU A 604 -20.15 1.93 3.21
N VAL A 605 -19.82 3.11 3.74
CA VAL A 605 -19.16 3.22 5.05
C VAL A 605 -20.10 2.83 6.17
N GLN A 606 -21.33 3.35 6.18
CA GLN A 606 -22.33 3.03 7.19
C GLN A 606 -22.66 1.53 7.23
N PHE A 607 -22.84 0.91 6.06
CA PHE A 607 -23.14 -0.51 5.97
C PHE A 607 -21.96 -1.38 6.40
N SER A 608 -20.73 -0.98 6.03
CA SER A 608 -19.51 -1.68 6.48
C SER A 608 -19.30 -1.54 7.98
N ASP A 609 -19.59 -0.37 8.54
CA ASP A 609 -19.53 -0.12 9.98
C ASP A 609 -20.51 -1.01 10.76
N TRP A 610 -21.74 -1.14 10.26
CA TRP A 610 -22.74 -2.04 10.82
C TRP A 610 -22.33 -3.51 10.71
N LEU A 611 -21.88 -3.96 9.53
CA LEU A 611 -21.38 -5.33 9.33
C LEU A 611 -20.22 -5.66 10.29
N GLY A 612 -19.31 -4.70 10.52
CA GLY A 612 -18.18 -4.87 11.43
C GLY A 612 -18.55 -5.11 12.87
N GLN A 613 -19.74 -4.67 13.27
CA GLN A 613 -20.28 -4.90 14.62
C GLN A 613 -21.00 -6.24 14.72
N VAL A 614 -21.62 -6.70 13.63
CA VAL A 614 -22.50 -7.88 13.65
C VAL A 614 -21.73 -9.18 13.41
N ILE A 615 -20.80 -9.19 12.44
CA ILE A 615 -20.20 -10.45 11.96
C ILE A 615 -19.37 -11.15 13.03
N LEU A 616 -18.66 -10.40 13.88
CA LEU A 616 -17.65 -10.94 14.81
C LEU A 616 -17.96 -10.67 16.29
N TYR A 617 -19.21 -10.37 16.64
CA TYR A 617 -19.61 -10.08 18.01
C TYR A 617 -19.12 -11.16 19.00
N PRO A 618 -18.55 -10.81 20.16
CA PRO A 618 -18.41 -9.46 20.73
C PRO A 618 -17.23 -8.63 20.18
N ALA A 619 -16.32 -9.23 19.42
CA ALA A 619 -15.27 -8.51 18.71
C ALA A 619 -15.85 -7.70 17.54
N GLN A 620 -15.10 -6.71 17.05
CA GLN A 620 -15.54 -5.85 15.96
C GLN A 620 -14.40 -5.55 15.00
N LEU A 621 -14.74 -5.40 13.71
CA LEU A 621 -13.81 -4.90 12.72
C LEU A 621 -13.99 -3.39 12.51
N ALA A 622 -12.87 -2.70 12.30
CA ALA A 622 -12.90 -1.30 11.87
C ALA A 622 -13.63 -1.17 10.53
N ALA A 623 -14.46 -0.13 10.43
CA ALA A 623 -15.24 0.12 9.22
C ALA A 623 -14.34 0.27 7.99
N GLY A 624 -13.19 0.93 8.10
CA GLY A 624 -12.28 1.15 6.98
C GLY A 624 -11.68 -0.13 6.40
N ILE A 625 -11.41 -1.12 7.24
CA ILE A 625 -10.98 -2.45 6.81
C ILE A 625 -12.10 -3.12 6.02
N LEU A 626 -13.33 -3.16 6.55
CA LEU A 626 -14.45 -3.79 5.85
C LEU A 626 -14.80 -3.10 4.53
N VAL A 627 -14.76 -1.77 4.49
CA VAL A 627 -14.92 -1.01 3.25
C VAL A 627 -13.85 -1.40 2.24
N SER A 628 -12.60 -1.56 2.67
CA SER A 628 -11.50 -1.99 1.80
C SER A 628 -11.67 -3.43 1.30
N LEU A 629 -12.22 -4.32 2.12
CA LEU A 629 -12.52 -5.71 1.73
C LEU A 629 -13.66 -5.79 0.71
N ILE A 630 -14.81 -5.20 1.03
CA ILE A 630 -15.99 -5.17 0.15
C ILE A 630 -15.62 -4.43 -1.14
N GLY A 631 -14.99 -3.27 -0.99
CA GLY A 631 -14.64 -2.39 -2.06
C GLY A 631 -13.56 -2.93 -2.98
N GLY A 632 -12.45 -3.43 -2.42
CA GLY A 632 -11.38 -4.07 -3.17
C GLY A 632 -11.87 -5.29 -3.94
N SER A 633 -12.69 -6.14 -3.31
CA SER A 633 -13.29 -7.32 -3.97
C SER A 633 -14.20 -6.92 -5.13
N TYR A 634 -15.09 -5.94 -4.92
CA TYR A 634 -15.96 -5.44 -5.97
C TYR A 634 -15.18 -4.77 -7.10
N PHE A 635 -14.14 -4.00 -6.79
CA PHE A 635 -13.27 -3.36 -7.78
C PHE A 635 -12.54 -4.40 -8.63
N ILE A 636 -11.94 -5.41 -8.01
CA ILE A 636 -11.31 -6.54 -8.71
C ILE A 636 -12.32 -7.23 -9.63
N PHE A 637 -13.52 -7.54 -9.11
CA PHE A 637 -14.59 -8.14 -9.92
C PHE A 637 -14.95 -7.30 -11.15
N LEU A 638 -15.07 -5.97 -11.00
CA LEU A 638 -15.35 -5.07 -12.12
C LEU A 638 -14.24 -5.06 -13.16
N LEU A 639 -12.97 -5.08 -12.75
CA LEU A 639 -11.86 -5.13 -13.69
C LEU A 639 -11.83 -6.44 -14.46
N ILE A 640 -12.07 -7.56 -13.79
CA ILE A 640 -12.18 -8.89 -14.40
C ILE A 640 -13.32 -8.91 -15.43
N LYS A 641 -14.50 -8.43 -15.03
CA LYS A 641 -15.67 -8.36 -15.93
C LYS A 641 -15.42 -7.42 -17.12
N GLY A 642 -14.78 -6.28 -16.87
CA GLY A 642 -14.39 -5.34 -17.93
C GLY A 642 -13.48 -5.99 -18.97
N ARG A 643 -12.51 -6.79 -18.51
CA ARG A 643 -11.61 -7.56 -19.38
C ARG A 643 -12.34 -8.68 -20.14
N LEU A 644 -13.20 -9.46 -19.49
CA LEU A 644 -13.90 -10.57 -20.16
C LEU A 644 -14.85 -10.11 -21.27
N ASN A 645 -15.27 -8.85 -21.23
CA ASN A 645 -16.15 -8.24 -22.23
C ASN A 645 -15.39 -7.57 -23.40
N THR A 646 -14.06 -7.51 -23.36
CA THR A 646 -13.18 -6.98 -24.42
C THR A 646 -12.39 -8.10 -25.06
#